data_AF-A0A6J1PVA9-F1
#
_entry.id   AF-A0A6J1PVA9-F1
#
_cell.length_a   1.000
_cell.length_b   1.000
_cell.length_c   1.000
_cell.angle_alpha   90.00
_cell.angle_beta   90.00
_cell.angle_gamma   90.00
#
_symmetry.space_group_name_H-M   'P 1'
#
loop_
_entity.id
_entity.type
_entity.pdbx_description
1 polymer ?
#
loop_
_entity_poly.entity_id
_entity_poly.type
_entity_poly.pdbx_seq_one_letter_code
_entity_poly.pdbx_strand_id
1 'polypeptide(L)'
;MRKECDELLAANVRDADGYRAWRRRCDECLRLLREQCRVKRSGKRGNTGAVSALVALITRLEGSREDLRRRFERAVGAGLDGGEGGSGGSSDRGFSWIEIDAAFQRRVLTGAVTNSTYIEPARFLDDAKGTVLEKVRDNMTEHGCLKVNVIFNGEFVADVKTDVKSIATRNEQLVPGSDLSEWYDRHVRDASLTRLEEFQERDSGWALSRILNRCWMKIPLGIRLKKAVVNVPSENDACFARAWSPPCTPPSGTRNDAAHLKKIGKFERQNDVSINVFTTREGIEKKAKFGRGADHNAIVPLRLTDDKRDRHVNLLYLRDTLRGVNRGHFAWIKNLSRLVNSQLTAKRYAKHVCDRCLHYFYTRDKLLAHSVDCGRMNDCAVVLPNESDKWLSFDNYVRKEQLPFVVYADLECFLERRERENVEGGPRTERYAYQRHVPFSLGYYLCCTYDNTASAYRYRRGEDCVSWFVNELRVFARRVKNKFSTNIAMVEFTEDEKSEFLLATHCHVCGKPFQTEDKRMRDHCHLTGRYRGPAHSRCNLNYRNVYVIPVFFHNLSGYDAHFVVEKIANDFEGGVDLLPLMKESYISFSKTVKETQTDGKWDRYVKLRFVDSYKFLAASIETLASYLNRDKLRITRSEYADLSAEDLDLLTRKGVFPYEYVDSADKLRDTELPPREAFYSSLTDETASESDYEHATRVWRRFRVRDLGEYSDLYLKTDVLLLADIFENFRDACSASYGLDPAHYYTLPGYTWDAMLRYTGVRFELLTDIDMVLFVERGIRGGLSQCSLRYARANNRHVPTHDSSQPTTYLMYYDVNNLYGWAMSESLPYANFQWLDDPENFDATTVPTDSDVGYILEVDLEYPRDLHDAHADLPLCPTRDKPPGKRQEKLLANLYDKSRYVTHYRNLQQCLRLGMRLTRVRHVLRFAQSPWLRVYIELNTALRTRASNEFERNLYKLMNNAVFGKTMENVRDHVDVRLVTRWDGRYGAEALIAKPNFHSRSVFSENLMAIELRRLEIKFNKPIYVGMSILEISKTRLYEFHYDYMVPLYRDRCRIAYTDTDNLIYSLKCEDAYERMKRDVHRFDTSDYAENNAHGMPRVNKKVPGLMKDENNGAIMTEFVGLRAKMYTYKVLGRDDTKRIKGVKRNVVAKRITFQDYVECLRNARELKTRQSCIRSTLHEVNTVSEQKLALSPHDDKRYVTSNGEETLPWGHYKIPL
;
A
#
# COMPACT_ATOMS: atom_id res chain seq x y z
N MET A 1 -31.27 -3.24 17.18
CA MET A 1 -30.99 -3.79 15.81
C MET A 1 -31.62 -5.17 15.57
N ARG A 2 -31.78 -5.58 14.29
CA ARG A 2 -32.65 -6.69 13.77
C ARG A 2 -33.70 -7.26 14.73
N LYS A 3 -33.38 -8.14 15.70
CA LYS A 3 -34.35 -8.66 16.68
C LYS A 3 -35.19 -7.56 17.34
N GLU A 4 -34.57 -6.45 17.73
CA GLU A 4 -35.25 -5.29 18.31
C GLU A 4 -36.10 -4.52 17.29
N CYS A 5 -35.68 -4.52 16.02
CA CYS A 5 -36.47 -3.96 14.93
C CYS A 5 -37.69 -4.86 14.66
N ASP A 6 -37.51 -6.18 14.72
CA ASP A 6 -38.58 -7.18 14.60
C ASP A 6 -39.54 -7.08 15.82
N GLU A 7 -39.03 -6.81 17.03
CA GLU A 7 -39.82 -6.50 18.24
C GLU A 7 -40.59 -5.19 18.12
N LEU A 8 -39.99 -4.11 17.56
CA LEU A 8 -40.70 -2.86 17.27
C LEU A 8 -41.77 -3.06 16.19
N LEU A 9 -41.51 -3.87 15.16
CA LEU A 9 -42.46 -4.20 14.10
C LEU A 9 -43.58 -5.15 14.58
N ALA A 10 -43.37 -5.88 15.68
CA ALA A 10 -44.38 -6.73 16.34
C ALA A 10 -45.08 -6.04 17.53
N ALA A 11 -44.66 -4.83 17.92
CA ALA A 11 -45.20 -4.12 19.07
C ALA A 11 -46.64 -3.63 18.81
N ASN A 12 -47.60 -4.20 19.52
CA ASN A 12 -49.01 -3.82 19.43
C ASN A 12 -49.28 -2.52 20.21
N VAL A 13 -48.99 -1.37 19.58
CA VAL A 13 -49.21 -0.02 20.12
C VAL A 13 -50.72 0.31 20.12
N ARG A 14 -51.29 0.52 21.32
CA ARG A 14 -52.74 0.71 21.52
C ARG A 14 -53.16 2.13 21.89
N ASP A 15 -52.23 2.93 22.42
CA ASP A 15 -52.49 4.28 22.96
C ASP A 15 -51.38 5.27 22.57
N ALA A 16 -51.63 6.56 22.85
CA ALA A 16 -50.76 7.65 22.44
C ALA A 16 -49.40 7.69 23.18
N ASP A 17 -49.29 7.14 24.39
CA ASP A 17 -48.05 7.15 25.15
C ASP A 17 -47.17 5.94 24.83
N GLY A 18 -47.78 4.78 24.59
CA GLY A 18 -47.17 3.67 23.88
C GLY A 18 -46.63 4.11 22.51
N TYR A 19 -47.37 4.94 21.76
CA TYR A 19 -46.89 5.53 20.50
C TYR A 19 -45.70 6.48 20.72
N ARG A 20 -45.76 7.40 21.70
CA ARG A 20 -44.65 8.32 22.02
C ARG A 20 -43.39 7.61 22.55
N ALA A 21 -43.52 6.43 23.16
CA ALA A 21 -42.40 5.56 23.54
C ALA A 21 -41.85 4.77 22.33
N TRP A 22 -42.74 4.16 21.54
CA TRP A 22 -42.39 3.41 20.33
C TRP A 22 -41.68 4.29 19.30
N ARG A 23 -42.18 5.50 19.04
CA ARG A 23 -41.63 6.43 18.06
C ARG A 23 -40.19 6.80 18.37
N ARG A 24 -39.85 7.13 19.62
CA ARG A 24 -38.47 7.43 20.04
C ARG A 24 -37.52 6.25 19.78
N ARG A 25 -37.93 5.01 20.12
CA ARG A 25 -37.14 3.79 19.85
C ARG A 25 -37.01 3.49 18.36
N CYS A 26 -38.03 3.79 17.57
CA CYS A 26 -38.00 3.65 16.12
C CYS A 26 -37.04 4.66 15.47
N ASP A 27 -37.12 5.94 15.86
CA ASP A 27 -36.26 7.02 15.38
C ASP A 27 -34.77 6.73 15.67
N GLU A 28 -34.46 6.23 16.88
CA GLU A 28 -33.12 5.73 17.27
C GLU A 28 -32.64 4.57 16.38
N CYS A 29 -33.46 3.51 16.23
CA CYS A 29 -33.15 2.38 15.34
C CYS A 29 -32.91 2.83 13.90
N LEU A 30 -33.68 3.79 13.40
CA LEU A 30 -33.60 4.30 12.04
C LEU A 30 -32.33 5.14 11.80
N ARG A 31 -31.85 5.88 12.81
CA ARG A 31 -30.54 6.55 12.79
C ARG A 31 -29.42 5.51 12.65
N LEU A 32 -29.36 4.55 13.57
CA LEU A 32 -28.34 3.51 13.61
C LEU A 32 -28.32 2.63 12.35
N LEU A 33 -29.49 2.31 11.78
CA LEU A 33 -29.57 1.51 10.55
C LEU A 33 -29.07 2.28 9.32
N ARG A 34 -29.38 3.58 9.21
CA ARG A 34 -28.84 4.46 8.15
C ARG A 34 -27.33 4.56 8.23
N GLU A 35 -26.77 4.69 9.43
CA GLU A 35 -25.33 4.76 9.69
C GLU A 35 -24.64 3.44 9.25
N GLN A 36 -25.14 2.28 9.67
CA GLN A 36 -24.63 0.98 9.21
C GLN A 36 -24.79 0.75 7.69
N CYS A 37 -25.81 1.35 7.05
CA CYS A 37 -25.99 1.28 5.60
C CYS A 37 -24.94 2.09 4.82
N ARG A 38 -24.48 3.22 5.36
CA ARG A 38 -23.37 4.01 4.80
C ARG A 38 -22.05 3.26 4.95
N VAL A 39 -21.77 2.75 6.15
CA VAL A 39 -20.58 1.94 6.44
C VAL A 39 -20.47 0.74 5.49
N LYS A 40 -21.52 -0.11 5.37
CA LYS A 40 -21.47 -1.37 4.57
C LYS A 40 -21.29 -1.21 3.05
N ARG A 41 -21.10 0.00 2.53
CA ARG A 41 -20.76 0.25 1.12
C ARG A 41 -19.26 0.46 0.88
N SER A 42 -18.44 0.57 1.93
CA SER A 42 -17.04 0.98 1.83
C SER A 42 -16.04 -0.17 1.68
N GLY A 43 -16.36 -1.35 2.21
CA GLY A 43 -15.42 -2.44 2.44
C GLY A 43 -15.03 -3.23 1.20
N LYS A 44 -13.73 -3.60 1.11
CA LYS A 44 -13.21 -4.52 0.09
C LYS A 44 -13.90 -5.89 0.19
N ARG A 45 -14.83 -6.15 -0.74
CA ARG A 45 -15.69 -7.36 -0.84
C ARG A 45 -16.74 -7.50 0.28
N GLY A 46 -17.44 -6.42 0.62
CA GLY A 46 -18.74 -6.55 1.32
C GLY A 46 -19.72 -7.43 0.54
N ASN A 47 -20.43 -8.34 1.22
CA ASN A 47 -21.42 -9.23 0.60
C ASN A 47 -22.73 -8.48 0.35
N THR A 48 -23.15 -8.37 -0.92
CA THR A 48 -24.17 -7.40 -1.37
C THR A 48 -25.48 -7.47 -0.57
N GLY A 49 -26.01 -8.66 -0.33
CA GLY A 49 -27.27 -8.87 0.41
C GLY A 49 -27.25 -8.33 1.85
N ALA A 50 -26.06 -8.17 2.46
CA ALA A 50 -25.93 -7.59 3.80
C ALA A 50 -26.13 -6.06 3.86
N VAL A 51 -26.06 -5.38 2.70
CA VAL A 51 -26.53 -3.99 2.51
C VAL A 51 -28.03 -4.00 2.23
N SER A 52 -28.47 -4.83 1.27
CA SER A 52 -29.86 -4.94 0.83
C SER A 52 -30.83 -5.22 2.00
N ALA A 53 -30.46 -6.14 2.89
CA ALA A 53 -31.23 -6.48 4.09
C ALA A 53 -31.27 -5.37 5.14
N LEU A 54 -30.29 -4.45 5.19
CA LEU A 54 -30.39 -3.26 6.05
C LEU A 54 -31.31 -2.20 5.43
N VAL A 55 -31.22 -1.96 4.12
CA VAL A 55 -32.13 -1.05 3.41
C VAL A 55 -33.58 -1.49 3.59
N ALA A 56 -33.88 -2.78 3.39
CA ALA A 56 -35.22 -3.34 3.61
C ALA A 56 -35.71 -3.17 5.06
N LEU A 57 -34.82 -3.23 6.05
CA LEU A 57 -35.18 -3.06 7.47
C LEU A 57 -35.48 -1.58 7.82
N ILE A 58 -34.72 -0.64 7.25
CA ILE A 58 -35.03 0.81 7.32
C ILE A 58 -36.40 1.06 6.70
N THR A 59 -36.63 0.55 5.49
CA THR A 59 -37.91 0.70 4.76
C THR A 59 -39.10 0.21 5.56
N ARG A 60 -38.99 -0.95 6.23
CA ARG A 60 -40.09 -1.50 7.06
C ARG A 60 -40.36 -0.66 8.31
N LEU A 61 -39.33 -0.25 9.05
CA LEU A 61 -39.52 0.59 10.24
C LEU A 61 -40.07 1.97 9.91
N GLU A 62 -39.64 2.59 8.80
CA GLU A 62 -40.20 3.84 8.29
C GLU A 62 -41.67 3.70 7.88
N GLY A 63 -42.03 2.61 7.20
CA GLY A 63 -43.43 2.31 6.86
C GLY A 63 -44.32 2.18 8.09
N SER A 64 -43.94 1.35 9.07
CA SER A 64 -44.69 1.23 10.32
C SER A 64 -44.72 2.52 11.15
N ARG A 65 -43.68 3.36 11.05
CA ARG A 65 -43.65 4.67 11.70
C ARG A 65 -44.69 5.60 11.11
N GLU A 66 -44.79 5.67 9.79
CA GLU A 66 -45.77 6.52 9.09
C GLU A 66 -47.22 6.00 9.24
N ASP A 67 -47.44 4.68 9.27
CA ASP A 67 -48.77 4.10 9.55
C ASP A 67 -49.25 4.40 10.99
N LEU A 68 -48.40 4.18 12.00
CA LEU A 68 -48.73 4.54 13.39
C LEU A 68 -48.90 6.05 13.55
N ARG A 69 -48.09 6.85 12.85
CA ARG A 69 -48.22 8.31 12.80
C ARG A 69 -49.58 8.74 12.25
N ARG A 70 -50.02 8.18 11.12
CA ARG A 70 -51.35 8.46 10.54
C ARG A 70 -52.47 8.09 11.52
N ARG A 71 -52.29 7.00 12.28
CA ARG A 71 -53.27 6.52 13.27
C ARG A 71 -53.40 7.41 14.52
N PHE A 72 -52.34 8.11 14.94
CA PHE A 72 -52.32 8.88 16.19
C PHE A 72 -52.13 10.41 16.03
N GLU A 73 -51.69 10.92 14.86
CA GLU A 73 -51.41 12.36 14.64
C GLU A 73 -52.39 13.08 13.69
N ARG A 74 -53.24 12.37 12.91
CA ARG A 74 -54.14 12.99 11.90
C ARG A 74 -55.61 13.15 12.32
N ALA A 75 -55.94 13.02 13.60
CA ALA A 75 -57.32 13.10 14.10
C ALA A 75 -57.82 14.54 14.40
N VAL A 76 -57.12 15.59 13.95
CA VAL A 76 -57.44 17.00 14.27
C VAL A 76 -57.30 17.89 13.04
N GLY A 77 -58.41 18.51 12.61
CA GLY A 77 -58.44 19.58 11.61
C GLY A 77 -59.17 19.23 10.31
N ALA A 78 -60.35 19.81 10.11
CA ALA A 78 -61.08 19.85 8.84
C ALA A 78 -61.73 21.23 8.68
N GLY A 79 -61.72 21.80 7.47
CA GLY A 79 -62.19 23.16 7.19
C GLY A 79 -62.40 23.40 5.70
N LEU A 80 -63.66 23.64 5.35
CA LEU A 80 -64.26 23.86 4.03
C LEU A 80 -63.52 24.90 3.15
N ASP A 81 -63.41 24.64 1.85
CA ASP A 81 -64.12 25.44 0.84
C ASP A 81 -64.32 24.65 -0.48
N GLY A 82 -65.23 25.07 -1.36
CA GLY A 82 -65.74 24.23 -2.47
C GLY A 82 -65.71 24.83 -3.88
N GLY A 83 -65.64 23.95 -4.89
CA GLY A 83 -65.77 24.30 -6.32
C GLY A 83 -65.53 23.08 -7.22
N GLU A 84 -66.59 22.60 -7.89
CA GLU A 84 -66.52 21.38 -8.73
C GLU A 84 -66.12 21.66 -10.19
N GLY A 85 -65.41 20.72 -10.82
CA GLY A 85 -65.21 20.72 -12.27
C GLY A 85 -64.04 19.88 -12.78
N GLY A 86 -64.29 18.61 -13.12
CA GLY A 86 -63.41 17.84 -14.04
C GLY A 86 -62.59 16.68 -13.47
N SER A 87 -63.26 15.58 -13.09
CA SER A 87 -62.81 14.17 -13.22
C SER A 87 -61.34 13.76 -12.97
N GLY A 88 -61.12 12.85 -12.00
CA GLY A 88 -60.04 11.83 -12.15
C GLY A 88 -59.07 11.61 -10.97
N GLY A 89 -59.26 12.25 -9.82
CA GLY A 89 -58.37 12.10 -8.67
C GLY A 89 -58.43 10.71 -8.01
N SER A 90 -57.57 9.78 -8.44
CA SER A 90 -57.37 8.48 -7.77
C SER A 90 -56.78 8.66 -6.36
N SER A 91 -57.13 7.77 -5.43
CA SER A 91 -56.67 7.79 -4.04
C SER A 91 -55.14 7.74 -3.93
N ASP A 92 -54.54 8.74 -3.28
CA ASP A 92 -53.09 8.75 -3.03
C ASP A 92 -52.68 7.66 -2.03
N ARG A 93 -51.83 6.74 -2.49
CA ARG A 93 -51.54 5.45 -1.83
C ARG A 93 -50.14 5.47 -1.21
N GLY A 94 -50.06 5.68 0.10
CA GLY A 94 -49.06 5.04 0.99
C GLY A 94 -47.54 5.29 0.82
N PHE A 95 -47.03 5.82 -0.30
CA PHE A 95 -45.57 5.87 -0.55
C PHE A 95 -44.86 7.05 0.12
N SER A 96 -43.58 6.87 0.44
CA SER A 96 -42.70 7.95 0.91
C SER A 96 -41.29 7.82 0.30
N TRP A 97 -40.63 8.95 0.05
CA TRP A 97 -39.26 9.00 -0.47
C TRP A 97 -38.26 9.35 0.65
N ILE A 98 -37.15 8.62 0.70
CA ILE A 98 -36.10 8.77 1.70
C ILE A 98 -34.76 9.02 1.02
N GLU A 99 -34.11 10.14 1.35
CA GLU A 99 -32.73 10.44 0.98
C GLU A 99 -31.74 9.65 1.86
N ILE A 100 -30.69 9.10 1.24
CA ILE A 100 -29.72 8.20 1.88
C ILE A 100 -28.31 8.81 1.88
N ASP A 101 -27.90 9.40 0.76
CA ASP A 101 -26.55 9.90 0.51
C ASP A 101 -26.57 10.97 -0.59
N ALA A 102 -25.76 12.03 -0.46
CA ALA A 102 -25.69 13.16 -1.38
C ALA A 102 -24.27 13.76 -1.42
N ALA A 103 -23.89 14.38 -2.54
CA ALA A 103 -22.65 15.15 -2.70
C ALA A 103 -22.74 16.19 -3.84
N PHE A 104 -21.89 17.23 -3.77
CA PHE A 104 -21.83 18.37 -4.69
C PHE A 104 -23.19 19.03 -4.97
N GLN A 105 -23.88 19.51 -3.93
CA GLN A 105 -25.20 20.14 -4.02
C GLN A 105 -26.22 19.24 -4.72
N ARG A 106 -26.36 17.99 -4.21
CA ARG A 106 -27.22 16.91 -4.76
C ARG A 106 -26.98 16.49 -6.22
N ARG A 107 -26.02 17.07 -6.95
CA ARG A 107 -25.59 16.60 -8.28
C ARG A 107 -25.18 15.13 -8.30
N VAL A 108 -24.78 14.59 -7.16
CA VAL A 108 -24.83 13.15 -6.87
C VAL A 108 -25.83 12.93 -5.74
N LEU A 109 -26.93 12.23 -6.00
CA LEU A 109 -28.00 11.92 -5.04
C LEU A 109 -28.30 10.41 -5.01
N THR A 110 -28.64 9.87 -3.85
CA THR A 110 -29.21 8.52 -3.69
C THR A 110 -30.36 8.55 -2.71
N GLY A 111 -31.53 8.09 -3.14
CA GLY A 111 -32.71 7.88 -2.29
C GLY A 111 -33.41 6.56 -2.60
N ALA A 112 -34.47 6.26 -1.85
CA ALA A 112 -35.31 5.07 -1.99
C ALA A 112 -36.77 5.36 -1.64
N VAL A 113 -37.70 4.65 -2.28
CA VAL A 113 -39.13 4.67 -1.92
C VAL A 113 -39.43 3.57 -0.90
N THR A 114 -40.28 3.87 0.09
CA THR A 114 -40.75 2.90 1.09
C THR A 114 -42.14 2.36 0.79
N ASN A 115 -42.37 1.08 1.10
CA ASN A 115 -43.62 0.35 0.91
C ASN A 115 -43.96 -0.39 2.22
N SER A 116 -45.20 -0.27 2.70
CA SER A 116 -45.72 -0.98 3.89
C SER A 116 -46.73 -2.10 3.58
N THR A 117 -47.34 -2.13 2.38
CA THR A 117 -48.55 -2.94 2.12
C THR A 117 -48.54 -3.79 0.84
N TYR A 118 -47.65 -3.53 -0.13
CA TYR A 118 -47.66 -4.21 -1.43
C TYR A 118 -46.74 -5.43 -1.45
N ILE A 119 -47.34 -6.60 -1.68
CA ILE A 119 -46.64 -7.88 -1.88
C ILE A 119 -46.24 -8.09 -3.36
N GLU A 120 -46.99 -7.50 -4.30
CA GLU A 120 -46.81 -7.69 -5.74
C GLU A 120 -45.88 -6.61 -6.36
N PRO A 121 -44.71 -6.98 -6.93
CA PRO A 121 -43.74 -6.01 -7.45
C PRO A 121 -44.25 -5.10 -8.57
N ALA A 122 -45.14 -5.61 -9.43
CA ALA A 122 -45.70 -4.84 -10.55
C ALA A 122 -46.54 -3.68 -10.04
N ARG A 123 -47.54 -3.95 -9.19
CA ARG A 123 -48.39 -2.92 -8.58
C ARG A 123 -47.60 -1.96 -7.70
N PHE A 124 -46.56 -2.43 -7.00
CA PHE A 124 -45.65 -1.53 -6.28
C PHE A 124 -44.94 -0.55 -7.23
N LEU A 125 -44.39 -1.02 -8.35
CA LEU A 125 -43.72 -0.16 -9.32
C LEU A 125 -44.70 0.78 -10.03
N ASP A 126 -45.90 0.31 -10.38
CA ASP A 126 -46.96 1.14 -10.96
C ASP A 126 -47.38 2.28 -10.03
N ASP A 127 -47.69 2.01 -8.76
CA ASP A 127 -48.16 3.05 -7.85
C ASP A 127 -47.00 3.93 -7.31
N ALA A 128 -45.80 3.38 -7.11
CA ALA A 128 -44.61 4.15 -6.72
C ALA A 128 -44.05 5.05 -7.85
N LYS A 129 -44.54 4.89 -9.08
CA LYS A 129 -44.19 5.72 -10.24
C LYS A 129 -44.33 7.21 -9.91
N GLY A 130 -45.48 7.63 -9.35
CA GLY A 130 -45.77 9.03 -9.05
C GLY A 130 -44.65 9.71 -8.25
N THR A 131 -44.31 9.14 -7.09
CA THR A 131 -43.27 9.68 -6.18
C THR A 131 -41.87 9.71 -6.81
N VAL A 132 -41.50 8.72 -7.62
CA VAL A 132 -40.20 8.72 -8.31
C VAL A 132 -40.19 9.74 -9.45
N LEU A 133 -41.27 9.85 -10.23
CA LEU A 133 -41.39 10.83 -11.30
C LEU A 133 -41.34 12.27 -10.76
N GLU A 134 -41.99 12.53 -9.64
CA GLU A 134 -41.94 13.81 -8.92
C GLU A 134 -40.49 14.16 -8.55
N LYS A 135 -39.80 13.31 -7.76
CA LYS A 135 -38.45 13.63 -7.28
C LYS A 135 -37.40 13.68 -8.40
N VAL A 136 -37.58 12.92 -9.48
CA VAL A 136 -36.76 13.04 -10.70
C VAL A 136 -37.06 14.34 -11.44
N ARG A 137 -38.33 14.77 -11.54
CA ARG A 137 -38.72 16.05 -12.15
C ARG A 137 -38.18 17.25 -11.35
N ASP A 138 -38.23 17.20 -10.02
CA ASP A 138 -37.69 18.26 -9.15
C ASP A 138 -36.20 18.49 -9.43
N ASN A 139 -35.39 17.44 -9.29
CA ASN A 139 -33.94 17.49 -9.50
C ASN A 139 -33.60 17.81 -10.97
N MET A 140 -34.42 17.42 -11.95
CA MET A 140 -34.22 17.74 -13.36
C MET A 140 -34.58 19.19 -13.68
N THR A 141 -35.52 19.79 -12.95
CA THR A 141 -35.83 21.22 -13.02
C THR A 141 -34.68 22.04 -12.41
N GLU A 142 -34.08 21.57 -11.31
CA GLU A 142 -32.97 22.25 -10.63
C GLU A 142 -31.62 22.13 -11.37
N HIS A 143 -31.36 21.00 -12.04
CA HIS A 143 -30.04 20.70 -12.63
C HIS A 143 -30.03 20.55 -14.16
N GLY A 144 -31.20 20.59 -14.81
CA GLY A 144 -31.36 20.52 -16.27
C GLY A 144 -31.09 19.15 -16.91
N CYS A 145 -30.08 18.40 -16.45
CA CYS A 145 -29.81 17.05 -16.92
C CYS A 145 -29.39 16.14 -15.78
N LEU A 146 -30.07 15.00 -15.64
CA LEU A 146 -29.78 13.99 -14.63
C LEU A 146 -29.22 12.72 -15.25
N LYS A 147 -28.48 11.96 -14.44
CA LYS A 147 -28.09 10.58 -14.75
C LYS A 147 -28.60 9.66 -13.66
N VAL A 148 -29.72 9.00 -13.93
CA VAL A 148 -30.51 8.27 -12.93
C VAL A 148 -30.34 6.76 -13.12
N ASN A 149 -30.15 6.04 -12.01
CA ASN A 149 -30.37 4.61 -11.93
C ASN A 149 -31.22 4.30 -10.70
N VAL A 150 -32.11 3.31 -10.81
CA VAL A 150 -32.96 2.84 -9.71
C VAL A 150 -32.47 1.49 -9.24
N ILE A 151 -32.71 1.12 -7.99
CA ILE A 151 -32.36 -0.19 -7.44
C ILE A 151 -33.59 -0.78 -6.76
N PHE A 152 -34.28 -1.69 -7.45
CA PHE A 152 -35.33 -2.50 -6.84
C PHE A 152 -34.71 -3.49 -5.85
N ASN A 153 -35.41 -3.79 -4.76
CA ASN A 153 -34.97 -4.79 -3.77
C ASN A 153 -36.13 -5.76 -3.51
N GLY A 154 -35.92 -7.04 -3.79
CA GLY A 154 -36.88 -8.12 -3.53
C GLY A 154 -36.31 -9.15 -2.56
N GLU A 155 -37.18 -9.94 -1.96
CA GLU A 155 -36.81 -11.16 -1.23
C GLU A 155 -37.22 -12.38 -2.06
N PHE A 156 -36.28 -13.32 -2.22
CA PHE A 156 -36.38 -14.42 -3.17
C PHE A 156 -36.19 -15.74 -2.41
N VAL A 157 -37.11 -16.69 -2.58
CA VAL A 157 -37.23 -17.90 -1.73
C VAL A 157 -36.89 -19.17 -2.52
N ALA A 158 -35.67 -19.68 -2.36
CA ALA A 158 -35.29 -20.98 -2.93
C ALA A 158 -35.63 -22.10 -1.93
N ASP A 159 -36.69 -22.85 -2.21
CA ASP A 159 -37.29 -23.87 -1.34
C ASP A 159 -37.60 -23.35 0.08
N VAL A 160 -36.64 -23.47 1.00
CA VAL A 160 -36.73 -23.07 2.42
C VAL A 160 -35.72 -21.96 2.78
N LYS A 161 -35.20 -21.22 1.78
CA LYS A 161 -34.18 -20.17 1.96
C LYS A 161 -34.60 -18.84 1.32
N THR A 162 -34.97 -17.88 2.17
CA THR A 162 -35.12 -16.45 1.84
C THR A 162 -33.76 -15.77 1.68
N ASP A 163 -33.55 -15.05 0.57
CA ASP A 163 -32.40 -14.16 0.34
C ASP A 163 -32.84 -12.85 -0.33
N VAL A 164 -32.37 -11.72 0.21
CA VAL A 164 -32.75 -10.37 -0.27
C VAL A 164 -31.76 -9.89 -1.32
N LYS A 165 -32.24 -9.70 -2.57
CA LYS A 165 -31.38 -9.36 -3.71
C LYS A 165 -31.80 -8.02 -4.34
N SER A 166 -30.80 -7.30 -4.83
CA SER A 166 -30.94 -5.95 -5.38
C SER A 166 -30.76 -5.95 -6.90
N ILE A 167 -31.77 -5.45 -7.62
CA ILE A 167 -31.81 -5.33 -9.07
C ILE A 167 -31.60 -3.86 -9.45
N ALA A 168 -30.36 -3.52 -9.80
CA ALA A 168 -30.00 -2.17 -10.24
C ALA A 168 -30.29 -1.97 -11.74
N THR A 169 -31.08 -0.97 -12.09
CA THR A 169 -31.36 -0.60 -13.48
C THR A 169 -30.13 0.02 -14.16
N ARG A 170 -30.24 0.40 -15.45
CA ARG A 170 -29.12 1.06 -16.14
C ARG A 170 -29.04 2.53 -15.68
N ASN A 171 -27.88 3.16 -15.89
CA ASN A 171 -27.74 4.60 -15.71
C ASN A 171 -28.24 5.29 -16.98
N GLU A 172 -29.49 5.73 -16.98
CA GLU A 172 -30.08 6.48 -18.09
C GLU A 172 -29.85 7.98 -17.91
N GLN A 173 -29.86 8.74 -19.01
CA GLN A 173 -29.67 10.18 -19.00
C GLN A 173 -31.01 10.87 -19.33
N LEU A 174 -31.45 11.77 -18.45
CA LEU A 174 -32.71 12.50 -18.55
C LEU A 174 -32.46 14.00 -18.77
N VAL A 175 -33.29 14.62 -19.60
CA VAL A 175 -33.27 16.05 -19.97
C VAL A 175 -34.70 16.59 -19.95
N PRO A 176 -34.96 17.91 -19.95
CA PRO A 176 -36.28 18.43 -19.57
C PRO A 176 -37.41 18.09 -20.55
N GLY A 177 -37.07 17.71 -21.79
CA GLY A 177 -37.98 17.17 -22.80
C GLY A 177 -38.00 15.64 -22.91
N SER A 178 -37.47 14.91 -21.92
CA SER A 178 -37.61 13.44 -21.83
C SER A 178 -39.00 13.10 -21.30
N ASP A 179 -39.70 12.16 -21.95
CA ASP A 179 -40.89 11.56 -21.34
C ASP A 179 -40.46 10.72 -20.12
N LEU A 180 -40.68 11.29 -18.94
CA LEU A 180 -40.37 10.64 -17.68
C LEU A 180 -41.29 9.42 -17.42
N SER A 181 -42.52 9.44 -17.93
CA SER A 181 -43.44 8.30 -17.83
C SER A 181 -42.93 7.13 -18.66
N GLU A 182 -42.59 7.37 -19.93
CA GLU A 182 -42.00 6.35 -20.81
C GLU A 182 -40.66 5.84 -20.27
N TRP A 183 -39.81 6.72 -19.72
CA TRP A 183 -38.59 6.31 -19.04
C TRP A 183 -38.87 5.41 -17.84
N TYR A 184 -39.79 5.79 -16.96
CA TYR A 184 -40.07 4.98 -15.78
C TYR A 184 -40.66 3.63 -16.18
N ASP A 185 -41.64 3.61 -17.08
CA ASP A 185 -42.25 2.37 -17.55
C ASP A 185 -41.19 1.45 -18.17
N ARG A 186 -40.48 1.91 -19.21
CA ARG A 186 -39.58 1.04 -19.98
C ARG A 186 -38.21 0.79 -19.31
N HIS A 187 -37.69 1.73 -18.51
CA HIS A 187 -36.32 1.67 -17.96
C HIS A 187 -36.26 1.53 -16.42
N VAL A 188 -37.37 1.69 -15.70
CA VAL A 188 -37.46 1.44 -14.26
C VAL A 188 -38.37 0.26 -13.93
N ARG A 189 -39.66 0.35 -14.27
CA ARG A 189 -40.70 -0.66 -14.03
C ARG A 189 -40.40 -1.93 -14.82
N ASP A 190 -40.59 -1.91 -16.14
CA ASP A 190 -40.42 -3.08 -17.02
C ASP A 190 -38.98 -3.60 -16.94
N ALA A 191 -37.98 -2.72 -16.95
CA ALA A 191 -36.58 -3.14 -16.81
C ALA A 191 -36.19 -3.70 -15.42
N SER A 192 -37.05 -3.58 -14.40
CA SER A 192 -36.95 -4.28 -13.12
C SER A 192 -37.84 -5.51 -13.07
N LEU A 193 -39.07 -5.46 -13.59
CA LEU A 193 -40.01 -6.59 -13.69
C LEU A 193 -39.47 -7.69 -14.59
N THR A 194 -39.04 -7.35 -15.80
CA THR A 194 -38.26 -8.26 -16.65
C THR A 194 -37.10 -8.84 -15.86
N ARG A 195 -36.40 -8.07 -15.00
CA ARG A 195 -35.29 -8.59 -14.15
C ARG A 195 -35.68 -9.28 -12.86
N LEU A 196 -36.97 -9.37 -12.55
CA LEU A 196 -37.56 -10.19 -11.49
C LEU A 196 -38.06 -11.52 -12.06
N GLU A 197 -38.72 -11.48 -13.22
CA GLU A 197 -39.10 -12.63 -14.06
C GLU A 197 -37.87 -13.36 -14.62
N GLU A 198 -36.93 -12.57 -15.18
CA GLU A 198 -35.53 -12.94 -15.45
C GLU A 198 -34.70 -13.02 -14.16
N PHE A 199 -35.36 -13.31 -13.04
CA PHE A 199 -34.79 -13.98 -11.89
C PHE A 199 -35.62 -15.20 -11.45
N GLN A 200 -36.43 -15.88 -12.29
CA GLN A 200 -37.13 -17.17 -12.01
C GLN A 200 -36.65 -18.37 -12.87
N GLU A 201 -36.57 -18.21 -14.19
CA GLU A 201 -36.09 -19.17 -15.23
C GLU A 201 -34.69 -19.90 -15.16
N ARG A 202 -33.99 -20.17 -14.03
CA ARG A 202 -32.71 -20.98 -14.02
C ARG A 202 -32.33 -21.78 -12.75
N ASP A 203 -33.17 -22.71 -12.31
CA ASP A 203 -32.76 -23.87 -11.50
C ASP A 203 -31.90 -23.59 -10.25
N SER A 204 -32.24 -22.49 -9.59
CA SER A 204 -32.33 -22.47 -8.11
C SER A 204 -33.76 -22.16 -7.66
N GLY A 205 -34.73 -22.32 -8.57
CA GLY A 205 -36.00 -21.60 -8.57
C GLY A 205 -35.88 -20.14 -9.05
N TRP A 206 -34.67 -19.68 -9.42
CA TRP A 206 -34.34 -18.28 -9.76
C TRP A 206 -33.25 -18.11 -10.89
N ALA A 207 -32.99 -16.91 -11.54
CA ALA A 207 -32.57 -16.83 -12.99
C ALA A 207 -31.75 -15.67 -13.67
N LEU A 208 -31.73 -15.60 -15.05
CA LEU A 208 -31.36 -14.46 -15.95
C LEU A 208 -31.67 -14.65 -17.50
N SER A 209 -32.36 -13.74 -18.19
CA SER A 209 -32.91 -13.87 -19.58
C SER A 209 -32.21 -13.03 -20.70
N ARG A 210 -32.73 -11.86 -21.15
CA ARG A 210 -32.31 -11.14 -22.39
C ARG A 210 -32.89 -9.68 -22.51
N ILE A 211 -32.09 -8.69 -22.97
CA ILE A 211 -32.40 -7.22 -22.95
C ILE A 211 -31.91 -6.50 -24.25
N LEU A 212 -32.40 -5.30 -24.63
CA LEU A 212 -31.92 -4.46 -25.79
C LEU A 212 -31.95 -2.92 -25.59
N ASN A 213 -31.07 -2.12 -26.26
CA ASN A 213 -31.30 -0.77 -26.88
C ASN A 213 -30.05 -0.24 -27.69
N ARG A 214 -29.99 1.02 -28.26
CA ARG A 214 -29.22 1.51 -29.49
C ARG A 214 -28.14 2.68 -29.43
N CYS A 215 -27.04 2.63 -30.24
CA CYS A 215 -26.06 3.75 -30.53
C CYS A 215 -25.07 3.57 -31.76
N TRP A 216 -24.42 4.64 -32.28
CA TRP A 216 -23.35 4.68 -33.34
C TRP A 216 -22.45 5.97 -33.36
N MET A 217 -21.22 5.91 -33.93
CA MET A 217 -20.29 7.06 -34.15
C MET A 217 -19.38 6.97 -35.41
N LYS A 218 -18.76 8.11 -35.80
CA LYS A 218 -17.66 8.21 -36.80
C LYS A 218 -16.26 8.19 -36.13
N ILE A 219 -15.27 7.54 -36.77
CA ILE A 219 -13.88 7.41 -36.27
C ILE A 219 -13.00 8.63 -36.66
N PRO A 220 -12.10 9.13 -35.77
CA PRO A 220 -11.15 10.21 -36.07
C PRO A 220 -10.24 9.97 -37.30
N LEU A 221 -9.92 11.05 -38.01
CA LEU A 221 -9.20 11.01 -39.30
C LEU A 221 -7.84 10.30 -39.21
N GLY A 222 -7.03 10.61 -38.19
CA GLY A 222 -5.69 10.00 -38.01
C GLY A 222 -5.71 8.49 -37.79
N ILE A 223 -6.81 7.93 -37.27
CA ILE A 223 -7.01 6.48 -37.12
C ILE A 223 -7.56 5.90 -38.42
N ARG A 224 -8.51 6.58 -39.08
CA ARG A 224 -9.08 6.18 -40.37
C ARG A 224 -8.02 6.06 -41.46
N LEU A 225 -7.09 7.01 -41.55
CA LEU A 225 -5.99 7.01 -42.53
C LEU A 225 -5.06 5.79 -42.39
N LYS A 226 -4.91 5.22 -41.19
CA LYS A 226 -4.09 4.02 -40.97
C LYS A 226 -4.65 2.77 -41.64
N LYS A 227 -5.93 2.74 -42.05
CA LYS A 227 -6.64 1.56 -42.63
C LYS A 227 -6.44 0.27 -41.81
N ALA A 228 -6.43 0.40 -40.48
CA ALA A 228 -6.13 -0.68 -39.52
C ALA A 228 -7.34 -1.12 -38.68
N VAL A 229 -8.38 -0.29 -38.65
CA VAL A 229 -9.62 -0.45 -37.88
C VAL A 229 -10.79 -0.48 -38.85
N VAL A 230 -11.72 -1.41 -38.62
CA VAL A 230 -12.97 -1.53 -39.40
C VAL A 230 -14.10 -0.90 -38.58
N ASN A 231 -14.68 0.18 -39.11
CA ASN A 231 -15.92 0.75 -38.57
C ASN A 231 -17.11 0.21 -39.36
N VAL A 232 -17.80 -0.79 -38.83
CA VAL A 232 -19.02 -1.31 -39.45
C VAL A 232 -20.16 -0.31 -39.18
N PRO A 233 -20.84 0.25 -40.20
CA PRO A 233 -22.03 1.07 -39.98
C PRO A 233 -23.11 0.28 -39.26
N SER A 234 -23.85 0.92 -38.37
CA SER A 234 -24.96 0.31 -37.66
C SER A 234 -25.95 1.37 -37.22
N GLU A 235 -27.22 1.14 -37.45
CA GLU A 235 -28.33 1.98 -36.96
C GLU A 235 -28.79 1.54 -35.56
N ASN A 236 -28.15 0.51 -35.00
CA ASN A 236 -28.46 -0.19 -33.75
C ASN A 236 -27.16 -0.32 -32.91
N ASP A 237 -27.22 -0.53 -31.58
CA ASP A 237 -26.03 -0.71 -30.67
C ASP A 237 -25.25 -2.01 -30.88
N ALA A 238 -25.48 -2.67 -32.00
CA ALA A 238 -24.62 -3.73 -32.46
C ALA A 238 -23.19 -3.24 -32.77
N CYS A 239 -22.72 -2.06 -32.31
CA CYS A 239 -21.33 -1.63 -32.42
C CYS A 239 -20.38 -2.65 -31.77
N PHE A 240 -20.66 -3.13 -30.56
CA PHE A 240 -19.91 -4.22 -29.94
C PHE A 240 -20.11 -5.55 -30.71
N ALA A 241 -21.35 -5.91 -31.04
CA ALA A 241 -21.69 -7.19 -31.66
C ALA A 241 -21.08 -7.36 -33.08
N ARG A 242 -21.13 -6.31 -33.91
CA ARG A 242 -20.54 -6.23 -35.25
C ARG A 242 -19.03 -5.94 -35.23
N ALA A 243 -18.45 -5.59 -34.08
CA ALA A 243 -17.00 -5.45 -33.93
C ALA A 243 -16.32 -6.75 -33.46
N TRP A 244 -17.07 -7.75 -32.97
CA TRP A 244 -16.53 -9.09 -32.68
C TRP A 244 -16.92 -10.15 -33.73
N SER A 245 -18.11 -10.05 -34.33
CA SER A 245 -18.51 -10.92 -35.45
C SER A 245 -17.92 -10.44 -36.78
N PRO A 246 -17.21 -11.29 -37.55
CA PRO A 246 -16.80 -10.96 -38.92
C PRO A 246 -18.02 -10.71 -39.83
N PRO A 247 -17.86 -9.95 -40.94
CA PRO A 247 -18.96 -9.55 -41.83
C PRO A 247 -19.56 -10.69 -42.68
N CYS A 248 -19.21 -11.96 -42.43
CA CYS A 248 -19.58 -13.12 -43.26
C CYS A 248 -20.40 -14.19 -42.52
N THR A 249 -20.89 -13.91 -41.31
CA THR A 249 -21.86 -14.79 -40.61
C THR A 249 -22.98 -13.96 -39.97
N PRO A 250 -24.27 -14.29 -40.20
CA PRO A 250 -25.37 -13.64 -39.49
C PRO A 250 -25.41 -14.11 -38.02
N PRO A 251 -25.74 -13.23 -37.05
CA PRO A 251 -25.67 -13.55 -35.62
C PRO A 251 -26.89 -14.35 -35.13
N SER A 252 -26.96 -15.63 -35.47
CA SER A 252 -27.94 -16.56 -34.88
C SER A 252 -27.60 -16.88 -33.40
N GLY A 253 -28.58 -16.72 -32.51
CA GLY A 253 -28.56 -17.22 -31.13
C GLY A 253 -27.87 -16.36 -30.05
N THR A 254 -26.62 -15.90 -30.25
CA THR A 254 -25.74 -15.40 -29.17
C THR A 254 -26.36 -14.32 -28.26
N ARG A 255 -26.12 -14.40 -26.93
CA ARG A 255 -26.65 -13.47 -25.91
C ARG A 255 -25.80 -12.18 -25.84
N ASN A 256 -26.30 -11.10 -26.46
CA ASN A 256 -25.62 -9.80 -26.61
C ASN A 256 -25.59 -8.91 -25.33
N ASP A 257 -25.13 -9.44 -24.20
CA ASP A 257 -25.10 -8.72 -22.91
C ASP A 257 -24.04 -7.59 -22.81
N ALA A 258 -23.13 -7.50 -23.78
CA ALA A 258 -21.75 -7.06 -23.56
C ALA A 258 -21.42 -5.57 -23.77
N ALA A 259 -22.41 -4.68 -23.91
CA ALA A 259 -22.23 -3.25 -24.29
C ALA A 259 -21.41 -2.36 -23.30
N HIS A 260 -20.79 -2.93 -22.26
CA HIS A 260 -19.95 -2.20 -21.31
C HIS A 260 -18.67 -2.99 -20.95
N LEU A 261 -17.55 -2.27 -20.80
CA LEU A 261 -16.23 -2.80 -20.40
C LEU A 261 -16.24 -3.73 -19.17
N LYS A 262 -17.14 -3.50 -18.20
CA LYS A 262 -17.29 -4.34 -17.00
C LYS A 262 -18.04 -5.65 -17.25
N LYS A 263 -18.83 -5.75 -18.33
CA LYS A 263 -19.57 -6.97 -18.73
C LYS A 263 -18.79 -7.91 -19.66
N ILE A 264 -17.71 -7.44 -20.29
CA ILE A 264 -16.91 -8.24 -21.25
C ILE A 264 -16.47 -9.57 -20.61
N GLY A 265 -15.97 -9.58 -19.36
CA GLY A 265 -15.58 -10.82 -18.67
C GLY A 265 -16.71 -11.79 -18.33
N LYS A 266 -17.99 -11.37 -18.44
CA LYS A 266 -19.14 -12.29 -18.41
C LYS A 266 -19.34 -12.89 -19.81
N PHE A 267 -19.30 -12.05 -20.84
CA PHE A 267 -19.44 -12.45 -22.25
C PHE A 267 -18.35 -13.43 -22.70
N GLU A 268 -17.09 -13.19 -22.33
CA GLU A 268 -15.94 -14.06 -22.63
C GLU A 268 -16.18 -15.49 -22.14
N ARG A 269 -16.68 -15.64 -20.90
CA ARG A 269 -17.06 -16.94 -20.32
C ARG A 269 -18.33 -17.57 -20.91
N GLN A 270 -19.17 -16.80 -21.61
CA GLN A 270 -20.46 -17.26 -22.14
C GLN A 270 -20.42 -17.63 -23.63
N ASN A 271 -19.41 -17.19 -24.38
CA ASN A 271 -19.36 -17.35 -25.85
C ASN A 271 -18.06 -18.00 -26.36
N ASP A 272 -17.21 -18.45 -25.42
CA ASP A 272 -15.86 -19.00 -25.65
C ASP A 272 -14.99 -18.11 -26.57
N VAL A 273 -14.88 -16.84 -26.18
CA VAL A 273 -14.11 -15.80 -26.88
C VAL A 273 -13.30 -15.02 -25.84
N SER A 274 -12.13 -14.53 -26.23
CA SER A 274 -11.30 -13.64 -25.41
C SER A 274 -11.15 -12.27 -26.07
N ILE A 275 -11.26 -11.17 -25.30
CA ILE A 275 -11.41 -9.81 -25.84
C ILE A 275 -10.48 -8.80 -25.16
N ASN A 276 -9.54 -8.28 -25.94
CA ASN A 276 -8.77 -7.09 -25.60
C ASN A 276 -9.48 -5.82 -26.09
N VAL A 277 -9.40 -4.75 -25.30
CA VAL A 277 -9.91 -3.41 -25.66
C VAL A 277 -8.80 -2.39 -25.49
N PHE A 278 -8.61 -1.53 -26.48
CA PHE A 278 -7.65 -0.43 -26.51
C PHE A 278 -8.37 0.91 -26.55
N THR A 279 -7.67 2.00 -26.21
CA THR A 279 -8.18 3.38 -26.26
C THR A 279 -7.09 4.32 -26.75
N THR A 280 -7.46 5.50 -27.24
CA THR A 280 -6.52 6.63 -27.39
C THR A 280 -6.06 7.14 -26.01
N ARG A 281 -4.78 7.51 -25.89
CA ARG A 281 -4.17 8.16 -24.73
C ARG A 281 -4.64 9.61 -24.64
N GLU A 282 -5.62 9.89 -23.79
CA GLU A 282 -5.99 11.26 -23.41
C GLU A 282 -4.79 11.98 -22.76
N GLY A 283 -4.35 13.09 -23.37
CA GLY A 283 -3.20 13.86 -22.92
C GLY A 283 -3.43 14.58 -21.59
N ILE A 284 -2.88 14.02 -20.50
CA ILE A 284 -2.52 14.81 -19.32
C ILE A 284 -1.27 15.62 -19.68
N GLU A 285 -1.33 16.94 -19.54
CA GLU A 285 -0.25 17.87 -19.90
C GLU A 285 0.93 17.86 -18.91
N LYS A 286 1.63 16.73 -18.82
CA LYS A 286 3.04 16.77 -18.41
C LYS A 286 3.85 17.29 -19.59
N LYS A 287 4.09 18.61 -19.62
CA LYS A 287 4.98 19.28 -20.59
C LYS A 287 6.29 18.51 -20.73
N ALA A 288 6.77 18.39 -21.96
CA ALA A 288 7.92 17.54 -22.28
C ALA A 288 9.18 17.95 -21.51
N LYS A 289 9.75 17.01 -20.74
CA LYS A 289 11.15 17.02 -20.29
C LYS A 289 11.99 15.91 -20.94
N PHE A 290 11.39 15.12 -21.84
CA PHE A 290 12.04 14.00 -22.52
C PHE A 290 11.77 14.09 -24.03
N GLY A 291 12.83 13.91 -24.83
CA GLY A 291 12.83 14.23 -26.26
C GLY A 291 12.16 13.20 -27.17
N ARG A 292 10.85 13.36 -27.39
CA ARG A 292 10.15 13.12 -28.68
C ARG A 292 8.70 13.61 -28.57
N GLY A 293 8.14 14.06 -29.70
CA GLY A 293 6.80 14.67 -29.72
C GLY A 293 5.72 13.71 -29.22
N ALA A 294 4.86 14.18 -28.31
CA ALA A 294 3.75 13.39 -27.80
C ALA A 294 2.63 13.30 -28.86
N ASP A 295 2.58 12.20 -29.61
CA ASP A 295 1.45 11.92 -30.51
C ASP A 295 0.16 11.78 -29.69
N HIS A 296 -0.71 12.79 -29.79
CA HIS A 296 -1.98 12.88 -29.08
C HIS A 296 -2.98 11.76 -29.46
N ASN A 297 -2.66 10.91 -30.44
CA ASN A 297 -3.47 9.76 -30.86
C ASN A 297 -2.85 8.39 -30.47
N ALA A 298 -1.85 8.36 -29.58
CA ALA A 298 -1.21 7.10 -29.18
C ALA A 298 -2.23 6.11 -28.58
N ILE A 299 -2.36 4.92 -29.15
CA ILE A 299 -3.22 3.84 -28.68
C ILE A 299 -2.55 3.07 -27.54
N VAL A 300 -3.30 2.77 -26.48
CA VAL A 300 -2.88 2.02 -25.28
C VAL A 300 -3.94 0.97 -24.87
N PRO A 301 -3.58 -0.13 -24.18
CA PRO A 301 -4.53 -1.13 -23.69
C PRO A 301 -5.39 -0.56 -22.56
N LEU A 302 -6.69 -0.83 -22.59
CA LEU A 302 -7.71 -0.38 -21.62
C LEU A 302 -8.28 -1.54 -20.80
N ARG A 303 -8.50 -2.68 -21.46
CA ARG A 303 -8.81 -3.97 -20.87
C ARG A 303 -7.99 -5.00 -21.64
N LEU A 304 -7.22 -5.81 -20.93
CA LEU A 304 -6.69 -7.05 -21.49
C LEU A 304 -7.51 -8.22 -20.96
N THR A 305 -7.49 -9.33 -21.68
CA THR A 305 -8.08 -10.60 -21.25
C THR A 305 -7.07 -11.37 -20.39
N ASP A 306 -7.56 -12.03 -19.35
CA ASP A 306 -6.73 -12.82 -18.44
C ASP A 306 -6.27 -14.11 -19.17
N ASP A 307 -7.24 -14.87 -19.70
CA ASP A 307 -7.03 -16.11 -20.47
C ASP A 307 -7.28 -15.87 -21.96
N LYS A 308 -6.22 -15.87 -22.78
CA LYS A 308 -6.32 -15.74 -24.23
C LYS A 308 -6.73 -17.08 -24.87
N ARG A 309 -7.90 -17.10 -25.50
CA ARG A 309 -8.51 -18.26 -26.19
C ARG A 309 -8.28 -18.18 -27.70
N ASP A 310 -8.36 -19.31 -28.39
CA ASP A 310 -8.19 -19.41 -29.86
C ASP A 310 -9.06 -18.41 -30.63
N ARG A 311 -10.30 -18.22 -30.18
CA ARG A 311 -11.18 -17.14 -30.64
C ARG A 311 -10.84 -15.85 -29.90
N HIS A 312 -9.94 -15.06 -30.46
CA HIS A 312 -9.49 -13.79 -29.88
C HIS A 312 -9.89 -12.57 -30.72
N VAL A 313 -10.35 -11.49 -30.07
CA VAL A 313 -10.74 -10.23 -30.72
C VAL A 313 -10.08 -9.02 -30.05
N ASN A 314 -9.48 -8.16 -30.87
CA ASN A 314 -8.97 -6.85 -30.46
C ASN A 314 -9.97 -5.74 -30.86
N LEU A 315 -10.45 -4.96 -29.88
CA LEU A 315 -11.40 -3.86 -30.07
C LEU A 315 -10.77 -2.50 -29.76
N LEU A 316 -11.14 -1.46 -30.52
CA LEU A 316 -10.83 -0.07 -30.21
C LEU A 316 -12.06 0.61 -29.62
N TYR A 317 -11.91 1.18 -28.43
CA TYR A 317 -12.88 2.06 -27.78
C TYR A 317 -12.53 3.52 -28.07
N LEU A 318 -13.53 4.31 -28.47
CA LEU A 318 -13.43 5.74 -28.74
C LEU A 318 -14.53 6.49 -27.99
N ARG A 319 -14.27 7.73 -27.57
CA ARG A 319 -15.25 8.61 -26.90
C ARG A 319 -15.63 9.76 -27.81
N ASP A 320 -16.89 10.19 -27.78
CA ASP A 320 -17.26 11.49 -28.38
C ASP A 320 -16.87 12.62 -27.43
N THR A 321 -16.02 13.53 -27.90
CA THR A 321 -15.60 14.74 -27.19
C THR A 321 -16.03 16.02 -27.92
N LEU A 322 -16.77 15.91 -29.03
CA LEU A 322 -17.16 17.02 -29.91
C LEU A 322 -18.63 17.44 -29.74
N ARG A 323 -19.44 16.65 -29.03
CA ARG A 323 -20.89 16.87 -28.87
C ARG A 323 -21.38 16.98 -27.43
N GLY A 324 -20.49 17.07 -26.43
CA GLY A 324 -20.85 17.14 -25.01
C GLY A 324 -21.44 15.85 -24.39
N VAL A 325 -21.97 14.94 -25.20
CA VAL A 325 -22.52 13.66 -24.73
C VAL A 325 -21.43 12.60 -24.64
N ASN A 326 -21.13 12.13 -23.42
CA ASN A 326 -20.12 11.11 -23.11
C ASN A 326 -20.52 9.69 -23.61
N ARG A 327 -20.63 9.52 -24.94
CA ARG A 327 -20.89 8.21 -25.59
C ARG A 327 -19.58 7.52 -25.97
N GLY A 328 -19.59 6.19 -25.91
CA GLY A 328 -18.45 5.33 -26.18
C GLY A 328 -18.76 4.35 -27.30
N HIS A 329 -17.87 4.27 -28.29
CA HIS A 329 -18.05 3.46 -29.51
C HIS A 329 -16.97 2.39 -29.63
N PHE A 330 -17.38 1.17 -29.99
CA PHE A 330 -16.48 0.05 -30.27
C PHE A 330 -16.30 -0.15 -31.78
N ALA A 331 -15.04 -0.32 -32.20
CA ALA A 331 -14.67 -0.66 -33.59
C ALA A 331 -13.66 -1.82 -33.61
N TRP A 332 -13.65 -2.62 -34.69
CA TRP A 332 -12.80 -3.80 -34.76
C TRP A 332 -11.37 -3.47 -35.20
N ILE A 333 -10.36 -3.90 -34.44
CA ILE A 333 -8.95 -3.77 -34.84
C ILE A 333 -8.57 -4.98 -35.70
N LYS A 334 -8.73 -4.87 -37.02
CA LYS A 334 -8.32 -5.92 -37.98
C LYS A 334 -6.80 -6.09 -38.05
N ASN A 335 -6.00 -5.07 -37.73
CA ASN A 335 -4.54 -5.19 -37.68
C ASN A 335 -3.92 -4.24 -36.63
N LEU A 336 -3.56 -4.78 -35.47
CA LEU A 336 -3.01 -4.00 -34.35
C LEU A 336 -1.64 -3.39 -34.69
N SER A 337 -0.73 -4.15 -35.30
CA SER A 337 0.59 -3.64 -35.73
C SER A 337 0.44 -2.40 -36.60
N ARG A 338 -0.45 -2.41 -37.60
CA ARG A 338 -0.71 -1.29 -38.50
C ARG A 338 -1.36 -0.09 -37.79
N LEU A 339 -2.13 -0.32 -36.73
CA LEU A 339 -2.72 0.73 -35.91
C LEU A 339 -1.65 1.47 -35.08
N VAL A 340 -0.68 0.74 -34.51
CA VAL A 340 0.30 1.33 -33.57
C VAL A 340 1.68 1.62 -34.16
N ASN A 341 2.04 1.16 -35.36
CA ASN A 341 3.41 1.29 -35.91
C ASN A 341 3.97 2.73 -35.85
N SER A 342 3.13 3.75 -36.11
CA SER A 342 3.51 5.17 -36.05
C SER A 342 3.95 5.66 -34.66
N GLN A 343 3.50 4.98 -33.60
CA GLN A 343 3.87 5.28 -32.21
C GLN A 343 5.21 4.65 -31.82
N LEU A 344 5.64 3.61 -32.55
CA LEU A 344 6.78 2.78 -32.21
C LEU A 344 8.03 3.19 -33.00
N THR A 345 7.92 3.43 -34.31
CA THR A 345 9.05 3.89 -35.14
C THR A 345 8.61 4.65 -36.40
N ALA A 346 9.43 5.60 -36.84
CA ALA A 346 9.26 6.27 -38.14
C ALA A 346 9.57 5.36 -39.38
N LYS A 347 10.29 4.25 -39.20
CA LYS A 347 10.66 3.33 -40.28
C LYS A 347 9.50 2.39 -40.66
N ARG A 348 9.19 2.26 -41.94
CA ARG A 348 7.96 1.62 -42.48
C ARG A 348 8.02 0.09 -42.65
N TYR A 349 8.78 -0.64 -41.83
CA TYR A 349 8.88 -2.10 -41.93
C TYR A 349 7.66 -2.82 -41.32
N ALA A 350 7.42 -4.05 -41.77
CA ALA A 350 6.48 -4.98 -41.14
C ALA A 350 7.00 -5.40 -39.75
N LYS A 351 6.09 -5.53 -38.77
CA LYS A 351 6.43 -5.75 -37.36
C LYS A 351 5.35 -6.57 -36.65
N HIS A 352 5.77 -7.46 -35.75
CA HIS A 352 4.89 -8.26 -34.91
C HIS A 352 4.74 -7.57 -33.54
N VAL A 353 3.55 -7.08 -33.20
CA VAL A 353 3.32 -6.33 -31.95
C VAL A 353 2.61 -7.22 -30.92
N CYS A 354 3.10 -7.21 -29.67
CA CYS A 354 2.42 -7.84 -28.54
C CYS A 354 1.18 -7.02 -28.14
N ASP A 355 0.01 -7.67 -28.06
CA ASP A 355 -1.24 -7.00 -27.72
C ASP A 355 -1.36 -6.59 -26.26
N ARG A 356 -0.59 -7.21 -25.35
CA ARG A 356 -0.50 -6.81 -23.94
C ARG A 356 0.42 -5.59 -23.71
N CYS A 357 1.72 -5.73 -23.94
CA CYS A 357 2.72 -4.70 -23.58
C CYS A 357 2.97 -3.64 -24.68
N LEU A 358 2.42 -3.82 -25.89
CA LEU A 358 2.63 -3.00 -27.10
C LEU A 358 4.08 -2.90 -27.63
N HIS A 359 5.01 -3.72 -27.15
CA HIS A 359 6.33 -3.86 -27.76
C HIS A 359 6.26 -4.59 -29.12
N TYR A 360 7.27 -4.35 -29.97
CA TYR A 360 7.37 -4.95 -31.30
C TYR A 360 8.58 -5.89 -31.43
N PHE A 361 8.38 -6.93 -32.23
CA PHE A 361 9.35 -7.97 -32.55
C PHE A 361 9.53 -8.05 -34.06
N TYR A 362 10.72 -8.44 -34.50
CA TYR A 362 11.07 -8.56 -35.92
C TYR A 362 10.58 -9.88 -36.55
N THR A 363 10.39 -10.93 -35.74
CA THR A 363 9.84 -12.23 -36.17
C THR A 363 8.59 -12.59 -35.37
N ARG A 364 7.78 -13.51 -35.90
CA ARG A 364 6.59 -14.04 -35.21
C ARG A 364 6.98 -14.84 -33.96
N ASP A 365 8.09 -15.56 -34.03
CA ASP A 365 8.47 -16.57 -33.05
C ASP A 365 9.03 -15.94 -31.78
N LYS A 366 9.78 -14.83 -31.91
CA LYS A 366 10.16 -13.99 -30.76
C LYS A 366 8.93 -13.40 -30.07
N LEU A 367 7.90 -12.98 -30.81
CA LEU A 367 6.62 -12.56 -30.22
C LEU A 367 5.90 -13.73 -29.51
N LEU A 368 5.93 -14.95 -30.05
CA LEU A 368 5.30 -16.12 -29.42
C LEU A 368 6.01 -16.47 -28.10
N ALA A 369 7.34 -16.51 -28.08
CA ALA A 369 8.12 -16.72 -26.87
C ALA A 369 7.84 -15.65 -25.81
N HIS A 370 7.93 -14.37 -26.18
CA HIS A 370 7.59 -13.23 -25.32
C HIS A 370 6.18 -13.33 -24.72
N SER A 371 5.19 -13.77 -25.52
CA SER A 371 3.79 -13.81 -25.11
C SER A 371 3.52 -14.74 -23.92
N VAL A 372 4.33 -15.80 -23.73
CA VAL A 372 4.20 -16.75 -22.60
C VAL A 372 4.44 -16.07 -21.26
N ASP A 373 5.51 -15.28 -21.15
CA ASP A 373 5.90 -14.63 -19.91
C ASP A 373 5.18 -13.28 -19.74
N CYS A 374 5.02 -12.52 -20.82
CA CYS A 374 4.25 -11.27 -20.85
C CYS A 374 2.77 -11.49 -20.49
N GLY A 375 2.17 -12.61 -20.91
CA GLY A 375 0.80 -13.01 -20.56
C GLY A 375 0.58 -13.22 -19.05
N ARG A 376 1.64 -13.58 -18.32
CA ARG A 376 1.60 -13.81 -16.86
C ARG A 376 1.91 -12.57 -16.03
N MET A 377 2.48 -11.52 -16.63
CA MET A 377 3.17 -10.45 -15.90
C MET A 377 2.78 -9.02 -16.31
N ASN A 378 2.18 -8.78 -17.48
CA ASN A 378 1.96 -7.41 -18.00
C ASN A 378 0.50 -7.15 -18.38
N ASP A 379 -0.24 -6.43 -17.53
CA ASP A 379 -1.66 -6.07 -17.73
C ASP A 379 -1.87 -4.65 -18.31
N CYS A 380 -0.83 -4.00 -18.84
CA CYS A 380 -0.91 -2.69 -19.50
C CYS A 380 0.25 -2.47 -20.49
N ALA A 381 0.26 -1.32 -21.18
CA ALA A 381 1.40 -0.93 -22.01
C ALA A 381 2.68 -0.80 -21.17
N VAL A 382 3.81 -1.17 -21.75
CA VAL A 382 5.12 -0.99 -21.15
C VAL A 382 5.89 0.09 -21.91
N VAL A 383 6.62 0.92 -21.18
CA VAL A 383 7.62 1.85 -21.71
C VAL A 383 8.97 1.51 -21.07
N LEU A 384 9.97 1.29 -21.91
CA LEU A 384 11.36 1.13 -21.47
C LEU A 384 12.13 2.44 -21.68
N PRO A 385 13.31 2.57 -21.05
CA PRO A 385 14.29 3.58 -21.44
C PRO A 385 14.76 3.36 -22.89
N ASN A 386 15.34 4.40 -23.46
CA ASN A 386 16.01 4.37 -24.76
C ASN A 386 17.46 4.84 -24.60
N GLU A 387 18.28 4.77 -25.65
CA GLU A 387 19.71 5.09 -25.59
C GLU A 387 20.05 6.47 -24.97
N SER A 388 19.15 7.46 -25.05
CA SER A 388 19.33 8.77 -24.42
C SER A 388 18.92 8.88 -22.95
N ASP A 389 18.19 7.91 -22.39
CA ASP A 389 17.75 7.90 -20.98
C ASP A 389 17.89 6.56 -20.26
N LYS A 390 18.67 5.62 -20.82
CA LYS A 390 19.02 4.34 -20.18
C LYS A 390 20.00 4.46 -19.02
N TRP A 391 20.77 5.54 -18.92
CA TRP A 391 21.74 5.74 -17.84
C TRP A 391 21.08 6.37 -16.60
N LEU A 392 21.21 5.71 -15.46
CA LEU A 392 20.79 6.22 -14.14
C LEU A 392 22.03 6.56 -13.30
N SER A 393 22.11 7.81 -12.83
CA SER A 393 23.20 8.38 -12.02
C SER A 393 22.67 9.33 -10.94
N PHE A 394 23.55 9.78 -10.02
CA PHE A 394 23.21 10.87 -9.11
C PHE A 394 23.20 12.22 -9.82
N ASP A 395 22.01 12.74 -10.05
CA ASP A 395 21.77 14.04 -10.73
C ASP A 395 21.16 15.10 -9.78
N ASN A 396 20.73 14.72 -8.57
CA ASN A 396 19.91 15.54 -7.67
C ASN A 396 20.73 16.50 -6.78
N TYR A 397 21.77 17.16 -7.33
CA TYR A 397 22.72 17.98 -6.55
C TYR A 397 22.08 19.07 -5.69
N VAL A 398 20.91 19.59 -6.07
CA VAL A 398 20.12 20.56 -5.25
C VAL A 398 19.76 20.02 -3.85
N ARG A 399 19.70 18.69 -3.65
CA ARG A 399 19.40 18.08 -2.35
C ARG A 399 20.56 18.10 -1.34
N LYS A 400 21.70 18.69 -1.73
CA LYS A 400 22.80 19.07 -0.83
C LYS A 400 22.48 20.35 -0.04
N GLU A 401 21.61 21.21 -0.57
CA GLU A 401 21.19 22.45 0.09
C GLU A 401 20.19 22.12 1.20
N GLN A 402 20.49 22.49 2.45
CA GLN A 402 19.57 22.27 3.57
C GLN A 402 18.32 23.14 3.38
N LEU A 403 17.12 22.55 3.47
CA LEU A 403 15.87 23.29 3.35
C LEU A 403 15.73 24.31 4.49
N PRO A 404 15.51 25.60 4.19
CA PRO A 404 15.59 26.70 5.16
C PRO A 404 14.39 26.80 6.09
N PHE A 405 13.26 26.18 5.73
CA PHE A 405 12.02 26.16 6.52
C PHE A 405 11.51 24.73 6.62
N VAL A 406 11.25 24.25 7.83
CA VAL A 406 10.61 22.95 8.10
C VAL A 406 9.57 23.13 9.19
N VAL A 407 8.43 22.46 9.05
CA VAL A 407 7.39 22.42 10.10
C VAL A 407 7.33 21.02 10.69
N TYR A 408 7.30 20.92 12.00
CA TYR A 408 6.99 19.70 12.77
C TYR A 408 5.64 19.91 13.44
N ALA A 409 4.75 18.93 13.40
CA ALA A 409 3.39 19.06 13.92
C ALA A 409 2.85 17.73 14.45
N ASP A 410 1.91 17.82 15.38
CA ASP A 410 1.19 16.69 15.95
C ASP A 410 -0.23 17.12 16.39
N LEU A 411 -1.11 16.16 16.68
CA LEU A 411 -2.50 16.42 17.09
C LEU A 411 -3.02 15.42 18.14
N GLU A 412 -3.81 15.91 19.07
CA GLU A 412 -4.47 15.07 20.09
C GLU A 412 -5.95 14.86 19.77
N CYS A 413 -6.45 13.66 20.10
CA CYS A 413 -7.84 13.28 19.93
C CYS A 413 -8.45 12.73 21.23
N PHE A 414 -9.71 13.08 21.50
CA PHE A 414 -10.52 12.38 22.49
C PHE A 414 -11.19 11.15 21.85
N LEU A 415 -11.48 10.14 22.66
CA LEU A 415 -11.95 8.83 22.21
C LEU A 415 -13.45 8.66 22.45
N GLU A 416 -14.26 9.34 21.62
CA GLU A 416 -15.73 9.27 21.61
C GLU A 416 -16.20 7.81 21.67
N ARG A 417 -16.76 7.40 22.80
CA ARG A 417 -17.24 6.03 23.03
C ARG A 417 -18.50 5.79 22.20
N ARG A 418 -18.46 4.75 21.38
CA ARG A 418 -19.60 4.27 20.60
C ARG A 418 -20.17 2.99 21.19
N GLU A 419 -21.46 2.75 20.96
CA GLU A 419 -22.01 1.39 21.07
C GLU A 419 -21.22 0.43 20.15
N ARG A 420 -21.31 -0.88 20.40
CA ARG A 420 -20.50 -1.89 19.68
C ARG A 420 -20.98 -2.12 18.24
N GLU A 421 -20.66 -1.18 17.36
CA GLU A 421 -21.03 -1.22 15.95
C GLU A 421 -20.18 -2.24 15.17
N ASN A 422 -20.85 -3.05 14.37
CA ASN A 422 -20.20 -4.16 13.64
C ASN A 422 -19.44 -3.60 12.44
N VAL A 423 -18.10 -3.72 12.45
CA VAL A 423 -17.26 -3.34 11.32
C VAL A 423 -17.37 -4.38 10.21
N GLU A 424 -17.35 -3.92 8.95
CA GLU A 424 -17.65 -4.74 7.78
C GLU A 424 -16.87 -6.06 7.68
N GLY A 425 -17.57 -7.08 7.14
CA GLY A 425 -16.97 -8.27 6.53
C GLY A 425 -16.80 -9.50 7.42
N GLY A 426 -17.13 -9.43 8.72
CA GLY A 426 -17.11 -10.59 9.62
C GLY A 426 -18.51 -11.12 9.98
N PRO A 427 -18.63 -12.38 10.45
CA PRO A 427 -19.80 -12.82 11.20
C PRO A 427 -19.93 -12.05 12.52
N ARG A 428 -21.13 -12.09 13.12
CA ARG A 428 -21.67 -11.24 14.20
C ARG A 428 -20.88 -11.11 15.52
N THR A 429 -19.72 -11.76 15.62
CA THR A 429 -18.87 -11.84 16.83
C THR A 429 -17.40 -11.48 16.57
N GLU A 430 -16.94 -11.44 15.30
CA GLU A 430 -15.51 -11.39 15.00
C GLU A 430 -14.91 -9.97 14.93
N ARG A 431 -15.68 -8.90 14.65
CA ARG A 431 -15.14 -7.52 14.65
C ARG A 431 -16.17 -6.43 14.97
N TYR A 432 -15.81 -5.49 15.85
CA TYR A 432 -16.62 -4.28 16.14
C TYR A 432 -15.74 -3.07 16.48
N ALA A 433 -16.27 -1.86 16.22
CA ALA A 433 -15.72 -0.59 16.69
C ALA A 433 -16.32 -0.23 18.06
N TYR A 434 -15.61 0.57 18.85
CA TYR A 434 -16.09 1.02 20.17
C TYR A 434 -15.60 2.41 20.60
N GLN A 435 -14.62 2.98 19.91
CA GLN A 435 -14.15 4.36 20.08
C GLN A 435 -13.91 4.99 18.71
N ARG A 436 -14.35 6.23 18.55
CA ARG A 436 -14.05 7.10 17.40
C ARG A 436 -13.11 8.20 17.87
N HIS A 437 -12.13 8.54 17.05
CA HIS A 437 -11.10 9.53 17.40
C HIS A 437 -11.53 10.88 16.85
N VAL A 438 -11.62 11.91 17.71
CA VAL A 438 -12.04 13.27 17.33
C VAL A 438 -10.96 14.27 17.78
N PRO A 439 -10.37 15.06 16.86
CA PRO A 439 -9.27 15.98 17.18
C PRO A 439 -9.75 17.18 18.00
N PHE A 440 -8.98 17.57 19.03
CA PHE A 440 -9.29 18.72 19.89
C PHE A 440 -8.11 19.66 20.15
N SER A 441 -6.87 19.26 19.87
CA SER A 441 -5.72 20.16 19.93
C SER A 441 -4.72 19.82 18.83
N LEU A 442 -4.08 20.84 18.25
CA LEU A 442 -3.05 20.68 17.22
C LEU A 442 -1.92 21.67 17.50
N GLY A 443 -0.70 21.14 17.61
CA GLY A 443 0.53 21.88 17.88
C GLY A 443 1.50 21.78 16.71
N TYR A 444 2.27 22.84 16.45
CA TYR A 444 3.36 22.82 15.49
C TYR A 444 4.54 23.69 15.90
N TYR A 445 5.75 23.23 15.58
CA TYR A 445 6.98 24.00 15.66
C TYR A 445 7.46 24.34 14.25
N LEU A 446 7.69 25.62 13.98
CA LEU A 446 8.40 26.08 12.79
C LEU A 446 9.90 26.15 13.11
N CYS A 447 10.71 25.42 12.34
CA CYS A 447 12.17 25.56 12.33
C CYS A 447 12.61 26.38 11.10
N CYS A 448 13.49 27.37 11.33
CA CYS A 448 14.06 28.25 10.32
C CYS A 448 15.59 28.30 10.43
N THR A 449 16.30 27.56 9.58
CA THR A 449 17.73 27.20 9.80
C THR A 449 18.73 28.34 9.57
N TYR A 450 18.30 29.49 9.05
CA TYR A 450 19.16 30.64 8.74
C TYR A 450 18.78 31.91 9.52
N ASP A 451 17.71 31.85 10.29
CA ASP A 451 17.09 32.95 11.04
C ASP A 451 16.31 32.34 12.20
N ASN A 452 17.00 32.09 13.32
CA ASN A 452 16.40 31.45 14.50
C ASN A 452 15.23 32.26 15.07
N THR A 453 15.19 33.58 14.87
CA THR A 453 14.10 34.45 15.36
C THR A 453 12.77 34.21 14.65
N ALA A 454 12.79 33.56 13.48
CA ALA A 454 11.61 33.10 12.77
C ALA A 454 11.16 31.68 13.15
N SER A 455 11.86 31.01 14.08
CA SER A 455 11.46 29.71 14.63
C SER A 455 10.57 29.90 15.86
N ALA A 456 9.49 29.12 16.00
CA ALA A 456 8.55 29.23 17.12
C ALA A 456 7.59 28.03 17.21
N TYR A 457 7.19 27.66 18.43
CA TYR A 457 6.02 26.82 18.69
C TYR A 457 4.71 27.60 18.63
N ARG A 458 3.64 26.97 18.11
CA ARG A 458 2.26 27.47 18.06
C ARG A 458 1.28 26.32 18.21
N TYR A 459 0.15 26.53 18.87
CA TYR A 459 -0.91 25.53 19.00
C TYR A 459 -2.31 26.14 19.07
N ARG A 460 -3.34 25.30 18.93
CA ARG A 460 -4.73 25.64 19.29
C ARG A 460 -5.45 24.41 19.84
N ARG A 461 -5.99 24.55 21.05
CA ARG A 461 -7.03 23.68 21.63
C ARG A 461 -8.41 24.21 21.24
N GLY A 462 -9.28 23.35 20.71
CA GLY A 462 -10.61 23.65 20.16
C GLY A 462 -10.95 22.79 18.93
N GLU A 463 -12.24 22.64 18.62
CA GLU A 463 -12.73 21.89 17.44
C GLU A 463 -12.23 22.46 16.10
N ASP A 464 -11.87 23.75 16.07
CA ASP A 464 -11.36 24.43 14.89
C ASP A 464 -9.85 24.22 14.65
N CYS A 465 -9.13 23.53 15.55
CA CYS A 465 -7.66 23.39 15.55
C CYS A 465 -7.08 23.00 14.17
N VAL A 466 -7.68 22.03 13.47
CA VAL A 466 -7.27 21.62 12.12
C VAL A 466 -7.45 22.75 11.09
N SER A 467 -8.56 23.50 11.18
CA SER A 467 -8.86 24.61 10.26
C SER A 467 -7.94 25.81 10.51
N TRP A 468 -7.63 26.09 11.78
CA TRP A 468 -6.62 27.08 12.18
C TRP A 468 -5.24 26.75 11.61
N PHE A 469 -4.77 25.51 11.77
CA PHE A 469 -3.48 25.05 11.26
C PHE A 469 -3.37 25.15 9.73
N VAL A 470 -4.42 24.75 9.02
CA VAL A 470 -4.53 24.88 7.55
C VAL A 470 -4.40 26.34 7.10
N ASN A 471 -5.02 27.28 7.82
CA ASN A 471 -4.88 28.70 7.55
C ASN A 471 -3.48 29.25 7.90
N GLU A 472 -2.88 28.84 9.03
CA GLU A 472 -1.52 29.24 9.40
C GLU A 472 -0.50 28.78 8.35
N LEU A 473 -0.61 27.55 7.83
CA LEU A 473 0.24 27.08 6.72
C LEU A 473 0.04 27.90 5.43
N ARG A 474 -1.19 28.31 5.12
CA ARG A 474 -1.52 29.21 3.98
C ARG A 474 -0.96 30.62 4.17
N VAL A 475 -0.95 31.16 5.39
CA VAL A 475 -0.29 32.43 5.73
C VAL A 475 1.23 32.29 5.62
N PHE A 476 1.79 31.22 6.18
CA PHE A 476 3.22 30.95 6.18
C PHE A 476 3.79 30.76 4.77
N ALA A 477 3.10 30.02 3.90
CA ALA A 477 3.49 29.85 2.50
C ALA A 477 3.62 31.20 1.74
N ARG A 478 2.76 32.19 2.05
CA ARG A 478 2.85 33.54 1.49
C ARG A 478 4.06 34.32 2.05
N ARG A 479 4.36 34.21 3.35
CA ARG A 479 5.58 34.80 3.96
C ARG A 479 6.85 34.22 3.34
N VAL A 480 6.92 32.90 3.18
CA VAL A 480 8.04 32.18 2.55
C VAL A 480 8.19 32.55 1.08
N LYS A 481 7.09 32.65 0.32
CA LYS A 481 7.10 33.15 -1.08
C LYS A 481 7.73 34.53 -1.17
N ASN A 482 7.39 35.44 -0.26
CA ASN A 482 7.95 36.80 -0.25
C ASN A 482 9.46 36.77 0.05
N LYS A 483 9.90 36.08 1.13
CA LYS A 483 11.33 35.94 1.46
C LYS A 483 12.14 35.30 0.31
N PHE A 484 11.59 34.32 -0.42
CA PHE A 484 12.20 33.72 -1.62
C PHE A 484 12.08 34.55 -2.92
N SER A 485 11.38 35.69 -2.91
CA SER A 485 11.25 36.58 -4.07
C SER A 485 12.11 37.84 -3.94
N THR A 486 12.50 38.22 -2.72
CA THR A 486 13.52 39.25 -2.47
C THR A 486 14.86 38.83 -3.07
N ASN A 487 15.42 39.66 -3.94
CA ASN A 487 16.74 39.41 -4.54
C ASN A 487 17.84 40.00 -3.66
N ILE A 488 18.43 39.18 -2.80
CA ILE A 488 19.56 39.57 -1.94
C ILE A 488 20.85 39.47 -2.76
N ALA A 489 21.62 40.56 -2.81
CA ALA A 489 22.90 40.59 -3.50
C ALA A 489 23.94 39.67 -2.83
N MET A 490 24.88 39.14 -3.61
CA MET A 490 26.03 38.43 -3.07
C MET A 490 26.87 39.38 -2.21
N VAL A 491 27.31 38.93 -1.03
CA VAL A 491 28.28 39.65 -0.19
C VAL A 491 29.63 39.70 -0.93
N GLU A 492 30.38 40.79 -0.77
CA GLU A 492 31.71 40.89 -1.35
C GLU A 492 32.67 39.84 -0.74
N PHE A 493 33.55 39.28 -1.57
CA PHE A 493 34.48 38.25 -1.12
C PHE A 493 35.54 38.84 -0.18
N THR A 494 35.89 38.08 0.85
CA THR A 494 37.18 38.19 1.55
C THR A 494 38.34 37.85 0.62
N GLU A 495 39.58 38.24 0.96
CA GLU A 495 40.77 37.89 0.16
C GLU A 495 41.03 36.37 0.12
N ASP A 496 40.64 35.65 1.17
CA ASP A 496 40.71 34.18 1.22
C ASP A 496 39.72 33.55 0.24
N GLU A 497 38.46 34.02 0.18
CA GLU A 497 37.47 33.53 -0.79
C GLU A 497 37.83 33.88 -2.24
N LYS A 498 38.48 35.02 -2.49
CA LYS A 498 39.07 35.36 -3.80
C LYS A 498 40.15 34.35 -4.18
N SER A 499 41.04 34.05 -3.25
CA SER A 499 42.15 33.11 -3.45
C SER A 499 41.63 31.68 -3.69
N GLU A 500 40.67 31.22 -2.89
CA GLU A 500 40.02 29.92 -3.06
C GLU A 500 39.32 29.83 -4.43
N PHE A 501 38.51 30.83 -4.81
CA PHE A 501 37.81 30.84 -6.10
C PHE A 501 38.78 30.83 -7.31
N LEU A 502 39.90 31.53 -7.22
CA LEU A 502 40.90 31.59 -8.28
C LEU A 502 41.72 30.29 -8.40
N LEU A 503 42.07 29.66 -7.27
CA LEU A 503 42.82 28.40 -7.22
C LEU A 503 41.95 27.15 -7.37
N ALA A 504 40.62 27.28 -7.26
CA ALA A 504 39.68 26.18 -7.30
C ALA A 504 39.77 25.32 -8.58
N THR A 505 40.21 24.07 -8.41
CA THR A 505 40.29 23.05 -9.46
C THR A 505 38.98 22.28 -9.65
N HIS A 506 38.08 22.29 -8.67
CA HIS A 506 36.85 21.49 -8.66
C HIS A 506 35.60 22.31 -8.32
N CYS A 507 34.46 21.93 -8.90
CA CYS A 507 33.16 22.55 -8.63
C CYS A 507 32.55 22.03 -7.32
N HIS A 508 32.29 22.92 -6.35
CA HIS A 508 31.76 22.54 -5.04
C HIS A 508 30.37 21.88 -5.13
N VAL A 509 29.53 22.23 -6.11
CA VAL A 509 28.20 21.65 -6.31
C VAL A 509 28.31 20.15 -6.64
N CYS A 510 29.01 19.81 -7.73
CA CYS A 510 29.01 18.45 -8.29
C CYS A 510 30.27 17.62 -8.04
N GLY A 511 31.33 18.20 -7.44
CA GLY A 511 32.58 17.51 -7.10
C GLY A 511 33.48 17.18 -8.29
N LYS A 512 33.14 17.62 -9.52
CA LYS A 512 33.95 17.36 -10.72
C LYS A 512 35.00 18.47 -10.95
N PRO A 513 36.17 18.14 -11.53
CA PRO A 513 37.16 19.15 -11.92
C PRO A 513 36.59 20.07 -13.00
N PHE A 514 37.06 21.32 -13.00
CA PHE A 514 36.83 22.27 -14.10
C PHE A 514 37.73 21.92 -15.29
N GLN A 515 37.17 21.97 -16.50
CA GLN A 515 37.97 21.90 -17.73
C GLN A 515 38.50 23.31 -18.10
N THR A 516 39.49 23.40 -18.99
CA THR A 516 40.08 24.69 -19.43
C THR A 516 39.08 25.63 -20.11
N GLU A 517 37.97 25.08 -20.61
CA GLU A 517 36.86 25.80 -21.23
C GLU A 517 35.69 26.12 -20.26
N ASP A 518 35.73 25.65 -19.01
CA ASP A 518 34.65 25.87 -18.05
C ASP A 518 34.66 27.28 -17.45
N LYS A 519 33.60 28.05 -17.73
CA LYS A 519 33.35 29.31 -17.02
C LYS A 519 32.93 29.04 -15.57
N ARG A 520 33.90 29.18 -14.65
CA ARG A 520 33.69 29.22 -13.19
C ARG A 520 32.75 30.35 -12.79
N MET A 521 31.72 30.03 -12.01
CA MET A 521 30.71 30.95 -11.47
C MET A 521 30.76 30.99 -9.95
N ARG A 522 30.30 32.10 -9.37
CA ARG A 522 30.27 32.37 -7.92
C ARG A 522 28.89 32.01 -7.36
N ASP A 523 28.75 30.80 -6.84
CA ASP A 523 27.51 30.35 -6.21
C ASP A 523 27.37 30.98 -4.82
N HIS A 524 26.16 31.38 -4.43
CA HIS A 524 25.91 32.07 -3.17
C HIS A 524 24.49 31.80 -2.67
N CYS A 525 24.26 32.08 -1.39
CA CYS A 525 22.98 31.90 -0.74
C CYS A 525 22.03 33.05 -1.08
N HIS A 526 21.01 32.79 -1.90
CA HIS A 526 19.99 33.78 -2.26
C HIS A 526 19.14 34.28 -1.06
N LEU A 527 19.29 33.68 0.14
CA LEU A 527 18.64 34.11 1.39
C LEU A 527 19.56 34.92 2.33
N THR A 528 20.88 34.88 2.17
CA THR A 528 21.84 35.52 3.10
C THR A 528 23.01 36.24 2.41
N GLY A 529 23.05 36.24 1.08
CA GLY A 529 24.13 36.82 0.26
C GLY A 529 25.47 36.08 0.33
N ARG A 530 25.71 35.27 1.36
CA ARG A 530 27.00 34.58 1.61
C ARG A 530 27.39 33.67 0.44
N TYR A 531 28.66 33.75 0.04
CA TYR A 531 29.27 32.85 -0.93
C TYR A 531 29.21 31.38 -0.46
N ARG A 532 29.20 30.45 -1.43
CA ARG A 532 29.08 29.00 -1.21
C ARG A 532 30.19 28.18 -1.85
N GLY A 533 30.86 28.74 -2.85
CA GLY A 533 31.96 28.08 -3.54
C GLY A 533 31.91 28.21 -5.07
N PRO A 534 32.96 27.72 -5.73
CA PRO A 534 33.11 27.75 -7.19
C PRO A 534 32.14 26.76 -7.84
N ALA A 535 31.46 27.16 -8.91
CA ALA A 535 30.49 26.32 -9.62
C ALA A 535 30.64 26.34 -11.14
N HIS A 536 30.40 25.21 -11.81
CA HIS A 536 30.17 25.21 -13.26
C HIS A 536 28.93 26.06 -13.57
N SER A 537 28.93 26.82 -14.67
CA SER A 537 27.76 27.58 -15.14
C SER A 537 26.46 26.76 -15.11
N ARG A 538 26.49 25.52 -15.65
CA ARG A 538 25.34 24.60 -15.62
C ARG A 538 24.99 24.10 -14.21
N CYS A 539 25.94 24.00 -13.28
CA CYS A 539 25.67 23.61 -11.90
C CYS A 539 24.98 24.75 -11.13
N ASN A 540 25.56 25.96 -11.17
CA ASN A 540 24.98 27.17 -10.58
C ASN A 540 23.57 27.46 -11.11
N LEU A 541 23.30 27.20 -12.39
CA LEU A 541 21.97 27.38 -12.98
C LEU A 541 20.93 26.32 -12.55
N ASN A 542 21.35 25.19 -11.96
CA ASN A 542 20.46 24.13 -11.45
C ASN A 542 20.40 24.07 -9.92
N TYR A 543 21.38 24.62 -9.22
CA TYR A 543 21.42 24.75 -7.77
C TYR A 543 20.61 25.99 -7.37
N ARG A 544 19.34 25.79 -6.98
CA ARG A 544 18.39 26.89 -6.69
C ARG A 544 17.47 26.52 -5.53
N ASN A 545 17.14 27.53 -4.72
CA ASN A 545 16.11 27.48 -3.69
C ASN A 545 14.86 26.72 -4.17
N VAL A 546 14.49 25.66 -3.44
CA VAL A 546 13.30 24.86 -3.72
C VAL A 546 12.09 25.48 -3.00
N TYR A 547 11.05 25.85 -3.76
CA TYR A 547 9.79 26.39 -3.22
C TYR A 547 8.90 25.29 -2.59
N VAL A 548 9.45 24.51 -1.67
CA VAL A 548 8.77 23.44 -0.92
C VAL A 548 8.97 23.66 0.57
N ILE A 549 7.89 23.56 1.33
CA ILE A 549 7.90 23.53 2.80
C ILE A 549 7.48 22.11 3.21
N PRO A 550 8.38 21.27 3.75
CA PRO A 550 8.01 20.00 4.35
C PRO A 550 7.31 20.24 5.70
N VAL A 551 6.26 19.46 5.95
CA VAL A 551 5.45 19.43 7.17
C VAL A 551 5.47 17.98 7.66
N PHE A 552 6.16 17.74 8.78
CA PHE A 552 6.36 16.41 9.35
C PHE A 552 5.36 16.14 10.47
N PHE A 553 4.66 15.00 10.36
CA PHE A 553 3.94 14.35 11.45
C PHE A 553 4.55 12.96 11.66
N HIS A 554 4.43 12.38 12.85
CA HIS A 554 4.98 11.07 13.17
C HIS A 554 3.92 9.97 12.99
N ASN A 555 4.09 9.09 11.98
CA ASN A 555 3.08 8.13 11.52
C ASN A 555 1.88 8.75 10.76
N LEU A 556 2.09 9.93 10.16
CA LEU A 556 1.17 10.63 9.24
C LEU A 556 0.29 9.71 8.38
N SER A 557 0.91 8.76 7.67
CA SER A 557 0.23 7.89 6.68
C SER A 557 -0.77 6.90 7.29
N GLY A 558 -0.76 6.73 8.62
CA GLY A 558 -1.61 5.81 9.37
C GLY A 558 -2.52 6.45 10.40
N TYR A 559 -2.42 7.77 10.65
CA TYR A 559 -3.24 8.50 11.62
C TYR A 559 -3.56 9.93 11.16
N ASP A 560 -2.61 10.86 11.24
CA ASP A 560 -2.86 12.31 11.15
C ASP A 560 -3.41 12.76 9.80
N ALA A 561 -2.95 12.10 8.72
CA ALA A 561 -3.41 12.37 7.36
C ALA A 561 -4.93 12.22 7.22
N HIS A 562 -5.57 11.40 8.05
CA HIS A 562 -7.01 11.20 7.98
C HIS A 562 -7.80 12.43 8.47
N PHE A 563 -7.28 13.20 9.42
CA PHE A 563 -7.92 14.42 9.92
C PHE A 563 -7.59 15.66 9.07
N VAL A 564 -6.34 15.81 8.62
CA VAL A 564 -5.89 17.06 7.97
C VAL A 564 -6.13 17.12 6.46
N VAL A 565 -6.24 15.97 5.77
CA VAL A 565 -6.23 15.96 4.29
C VAL A 565 -7.43 16.67 3.67
N GLU A 566 -8.61 16.61 4.27
CA GLU A 566 -9.81 17.25 3.74
C GLU A 566 -9.70 18.77 3.76
N LYS A 567 -9.35 19.35 4.91
CA LYS A 567 -9.18 20.80 5.08
C LYS A 567 -8.06 21.33 4.17
N ILE A 568 -6.93 20.63 4.10
CA ILE A 568 -5.84 20.96 3.16
C ILE A 568 -6.30 20.87 1.69
N ALA A 569 -7.19 19.94 1.34
CA ALA A 569 -7.73 19.83 -0.01
C ALA A 569 -8.70 20.99 -0.34
N ASN A 570 -9.57 21.36 0.59
CA ASN A 570 -10.71 22.26 0.37
C ASN A 570 -10.44 23.75 0.64
N ASP A 571 -9.80 24.09 1.77
CA ASP A 571 -9.89 25.43 2.38
C ASP A 571 -9.17 26.55 1.59
N PHE A 572 -8.34 26.21 0.60
CA PHE A 572 -7.74 27.17 -0.32
C PHE A 572 -7.42 26.60 -1.71
N GLU A 573 -7.30 27.50 -2.68
CA GLU A 573 -7.09 27.19 -4.10
C GLU A 573 -5.77 26.46 -4.37
N GLY A 574 -5.85 25.24 -4.92
CA GLY A 574 -4.71 24.57 -5.55
C GLY A 574 -4.76 23.05 -5.57
N GLY A 575 -4.00 22.47 -6.51
CA GLY A 575 -3.95 21.03 -6.74
C GLY A 575 -3.20 20.27 -5.65
N VAL A 576 -3.68 19.06 -5.38
CA VAL A 576 -3.06 18.08 -4.47
C VAL A 576 -2.35 17.02 -5.31
N ASP A 577 -1.02 16.98 -5.21
CA ASP A 577 -0.21 15.86 -5.72
C ASP A 577 -0.19 14.74 -4.66
N LEU A 578 -0.33 13.47 -5.09
CA LEU A 578 -0.41 12.31 -4.19
C LEU A 578 0.65 11.25 -4.50
N LEU A 579 1.14 10.58 -3.46
CA LEU A 579 1.86 9.30 -3.54
C LEU A 579 1.01 8.22 -2.83
N PRO A 580 -0.02 7.66 -3.49
CA PRO A 580 -1.00 6.78 -2.83
C PRO A 580 -0.47 5.36 -2.59
N LEU A 581 -0.89 4.76 -1.47
CA LEU A 581 -0.81 3.31 -1.22
C LEU A 581 -2.18 2.65 -1.45
N MET A 582 -3.24 3.32 -0.98
CA MET A 582 -4.63 2.98 -1.22
C MET A 582 -5.42 4.28 -1.47
N LYS A 583 -6.75 4.18 -1.58
CA LYS A 583 -7.62 5.36 -1.79
C LYS A 583 -7.57 6.39 -0.66
N GLU A 584 -7.33 5.94 0.57
CA GLU A 584 -7.45 6.74 1.81
C GLU A 584 -6.12 6.82 2.60
N SER A 585 -5.05 6.21 2.09
CA SER A 585 -3.72 6.22 2.74
C SER A 585 -2.63 6.46 1.72
N TYR A 586 -1.74 7.41 2.04
CA TYR A 586 -0.78 8.00 1.13
C TYR A 586 0.60 8.06 1.82
N ILE A 587 1.69 7.77 1.10
CA ILE A 587 3.06 7.93 1.59
C ILE A 587 3.35 9.42 1.89
N SER A 588 2.80 10.29 1.05
CA SER A 588 2.85 11.74 1.17
C SER A 588 1.76 12.35 0.27
N PHE A 589 1.29 13.53 0.64
CA PHE A 589 0.52 14.42 -0.22
C PHE A 589 1.17 15.80 -0.23
N SER A 590 1.02 16.54 -1.34
CA SER A 590 1.56 17.90 -1.48
C SER A 590 0.53 18.83 -2.04
N LYS A 591 0.21 19.89 -1.30
CA LYS A 591 -0.75 20.94 -1.69
C LYS A 591 0.02 22.11 -2.30
N THR A 592 -0.32 22.47 -3.53
CA THR A 592 0.20 23.67 -4.19
C THR A 592 -0.62 24.88 -3.74
N VAL A 593 0.01 25.97 -3.31
CA VAL A 593 -0.68 27.19 -2.85
C VAL A 593 -0.79 28.17 -4.02
N LYS A 594 -1.93 28.22 -4.75
CA LYS A 594 -2.05 29.07 -5.95
C LYS A 594 -1.83 30.57 -5.68
N GLU A 595 -2.19 31.04 -4.50
CA GLU A 595 -2.01 32.45 -4.06
C GLU A 595 -0.54 32.91 -4.09
N THR A 596 0.42 31.99 -4.21
CA THR A 596 1.85 32.33 -4.37
C THR A 596 2.28 32.53 -5.83
N GLN A 597 1.33 32.65 -6.77
CA GLN A 597 1.59 32.88 -8.19
C GLN A 597 2.07 34.31 -8.47
N THR A 598 3.15 34.41 -9.25
CA THR A 598 3.57 35.65 -9.92
C THR A 598 4.01 35.32 -11.36
N ASP A 599 3.88 36.30 -12.27
CA ASP A 599 4.42 36.29 -13.64
C ASP A 599 4.00 35.13 -14.56
N GLY A 600 2.93 34.38 -14.21
CA GLY A 600 2.44 33.23 -14.99
C GLY A 600 3.39 32.02 -15.07
N LYS A 601 4.52 32.05 -14.35
CA LYS A 601 5.55 30.99 -14.39
C LYS A 601 5.26 29.90 -13.35
N TRP A 602 5.07 28.68 -13.84
CA TRP A 602 4.60 27.53 -13.05
C TRP A 602 5.65 26.89 -12.12
N ASP A 603 6.90 27.35 -12.16
CA ASP A 603 8.01 26.86 -11.36
C ASP A 603 8.18 27.59 -10.01
N ARG A 604 7.37 28.61 -9.74
CA ARG A 604 7.49 29.54 -8.58
C ARG A 604 6.33 29.51 -7.58
N TYR A 605 5.48 28.48 -7.61
CA TYR A 605 4.49 28.22 -6.55
C TYR A 605 5.15 27.59 -5.33
N VAL A 606 4.74 27.99 -4.13
CA VAL A 606 5.07 27.26 -2.89
C VAL A 606 4.20 26.00 -2.80
N LYS A 607 4.83 24.87 -2.47
CA LYS A 607 4.16 23.61 -2.15
C LYS A 607 4.37 23.24 -0.69
N LEU A 608 3.26 23.04 0.03
CA LEU A 608 3.24 22.38 1.33
C LEU A 608 3.31 20.87 1.09
N ARG A 609 4.31 20.18 1.64
CA ARG A 609 4.50 18.73 1.48
C ARG A 609 4.36 18.05 2.84
N PHE A 610 3.33 17.23 3.01
CA PHE A 610 3.12 16.47 4.23
C PHE A 610 3.94 15.18 4.16
N VAL A 611 4.80 14.95 5.14
CA VAL A 611 5.78 13.86 5.19
C VAL A 611 5.66 13.10 6.51
N ASP A 612 5.79 11.78 6.44
CA ASP A 612 5.74 10.90 7.61
C ASP A 612 7.15 10.67 8.16
N SER A 613 7.46 11.19 9.36
CA SER A 613 8.77 11.01 9.98
C SER A 613 9.06 9.54 10.37
N TYR A 614 8.02 8.73 10.62
CA TYR A 614 8.16 7.30 10.90
C TYR A 614 8.59 6.51 9.65
N LYS A 615 8.41 7.05 8.43
CA LYS A 615 8.99 6.51 7.19
C LYS A 615 10.49 6.85 7.02
N PHE A 616 11.07 7.55 7.98
CA PHE A 616 12.51 7.68 8.15
C PHE A 616 13.00 6.94 9.41
N LEU A 617 12.32 7.15 10.54
CA LEU A 617 12.72 6.67 11.86
C LEU A 617 11.62 5.77 12.45
N ALA A 618 11.70 4.46 12.18
CA ALA A 618 10.63 3.50 12.48
C ALA A 618 10.59 3.01 13.95
N ALA A 619 10.61 3.95 14.91
CA ALA A 619 10.47 3.74 16.35
C ALA A 619 9.57 4.86 16.95
N SER A 620 9.12 4.74 18.20
CA SER A 620 8.30 5.80 18.83
C SER A 620 9.12 7.05 19.16
N ILE A 621 8.47 8.22 19.26
CA ILE A 621 9.10 9.47 19.73
C ILE A 621 9.83 9.25 21.07
N GLU A 622 9.20 8.56 22.01
CA GLU A 622 9.80 8.13 23.29
C GLU A 622 11.12 7.35 23.11
N THR A 623 11.14 6.33 22.25
CA THR A 623 12.33 5.51 21.96
C THR A 623 13.41 6.34 21.26
N LEU A 624 13.03 7.32 20.44
CA LEU A 624 13.95 8.16 19.71
C LEU A 624 14.53 9.29 20.58
N ALA A 625 13.74 9.84 21.51
CA ALA A 625 14.14 10.84 22.47
C ALA A 625 15.12 10.27 23.52
N SER A 626 14.91 9.03 23.98
CA SER A 626 15.82 8.37 24.94
C SER A 626 17.23 8.09 24.38
N TYR A 627 17.43 8.22 23.06
CA TYR A 627 18.75 8.18 22.42
C TYR A 627 19.44 9.54 22.32
N LEU A 628 18.80 10.64 22.73
CA LEU A 628 19.34 12.00 22.65
C LEU A 628 19.84 12.49 24.03
N ASN A 629 21.10 12.90 24.08
CA ASN A 629 21.64 13.61 25.24
C ASN A 629 21.05 15.03 25.33
N ARG A 630 21.06 15.62 26.53
CA ARG A 630 20.55 16.98 26.83
C ARG A 630 21.15 18.12 25.98
N ASP A 631 22.32 17.93 25.37
CA ASP A 631 22.94 18.89 24.43
C ASP A 631 22.43 18.78 22.98
N LYS A 632 21.68 17.72 22.68
CA LYS A 632 21.01 17.48 21.40
C LYS A 632 19.58 18.03 21.40
N LEU A 633 18.95 18.18 22.57
CA LEU A 633 17.63 18.77 22.77
C LEU A 633 17.67 20.32 22.68
N ARG A 634 18.14 20.85 21.55
CA ARG A 634 18.41 22.28 21.33
C ARG A 634 17.12 23.09 21.22
N ILE A 635 16.13 22.57 20.48
CA ILE A 635 14.85 23.22 20.23
C ILE A 635 14.02 23.23 21.52
N THR A 636 13.92 22.08 22.19
CA THR A 636 13.25 21.92 23.48
C THR A 636 13.85 22.87 24.54
N ARG A 637 15.19 22.96 24.61
CA ARG A 637 15.88 23.93 25.50
C ARG A 637 15.57 25.39 25.17
N SER A 638 15.45 25.75 23.90
CA SER A 638 15.18 27.14 23.49
C SER A 638 13.74 27.56 23.76
N GLU A 639 12.79 26.64 23.61
CA GLU A 639 11.35 26.85 23.84
C GLU A 639 10.92 26.74 25.31
N TYR A 640 11.87 26.42 26.19
CA TYR A 640 11.72 26.34 27.65
C TYR A 640 12.90 27.01 28.38
N ALA A 641 13.49 28.06 27.78
CA ALA A 641 14.69 28.72 28.31
C ALA A 641 14.49 29.35 29.71
N ASP A 642 13.25 29.69 30.06
CA ASP A 642 12.87 30.25 31.37
C ASP A 642 12.69 29.20 32.48
N LEU A 643 12.78 27.90 32.15
CA LEU A 643 12.64 26.81 33.13
C LEU A 643 13.96 26.50 33.84
N SER A 644 13.84 26.01 35.09
CA SER A 644 15.00 25.51 35.83
C SER A 644 15.59 24.25 35.17
N ALA A 645 16.84 23.94 35.54
CA ALA A 645 17.54 22.77 35.03
C ALA A 645 16.87 21.43 35.38
N GLU A 646 16.05 21.39 36.44
CA GLU A 646 15.27 20.23 36.90
C GLU A 646 13.90 20.18 36.22
N ASP A 647 13.25 21.33 36.04
CA ASP A 647 11.95 21.45 35.36
C ASP A 647 12.05 21.04 33.89
N LEU A 648 13.12 21.47 33.21
CA LEU A 648 13.42 21.02 31.86
C LEU A 648 13.59 19.49 31.79
N ASP A 649 14.21 18.87 32.80
CA ASP A 649 14.52 17.45 32.80
C ASP A 649 13.23 16.60 32.76
N LEU A 650 12.20 17.04 33.47
CA LEU A 650 10.84 16.48 33.42
C LEU A 650 10.19 16.55 32.02
N LEU A 651 10.69 17.38 31.11
CA LEU A 651 10.18 17.54 29.74
C LEU A 651 11.15 16.97 28.66
N THR A 652 12.22 16.28 29.06
CA THR A 652 13.14 15.62 28.11
C THR A 652 12.66 14.25 27.63
N ARG A 653 11.71 13.63 28.35
CA ARG A 653 11.05 12.38 27.97
C ARG A 653 9.62 12.62 27.51
N LYS A 654 9.09 11.69 26.71
CA LYS A 654 7.64 11.63 26.46
C LYS A 654 6.90 11.32 27.77
N GLY A 655 5.81 12.05 28.01
CA GLY A 655 4.89 11.84 29.13
C GLY A 655 3.90 10.69 28.87
N VAL A 656 2.88 10.58 29.73
CA VAL A 656 1.76 9.63 29.55
C VAL A 656 0.43 10.38 29.60
N PHE A 657 -0.53 9.96 28.78
CA PHE A 657 -1.84 10.63 28.67
C PHE A 657 -3.00 9.61 28.74
N PRO A 658 -4.08 9.87 29.49
CA PRO A 658 -5.13 8.88 29.78
C PRO A 658 -6.17 8.82 28.65
N TYR A 659 -5.76 8.38 27.46
CA TYR A 659 -6.56 8.43 26.23
C TYR A 659 -7.96 7.79 26.34
N GLU A 660 -8.14 6.69 27.07
CA GLU A 660 -9.46 6.03 27.20
C GLU A 660 -10.36 6.64 28.29
N TYR A 661 -9.81 7.54 29.13
CA TYR A 661 -10.55 8.37 30.08
C TYR A 661 -11.06 9.66 29.42
N VAL A 662 -10.26 10.26 28.54
CA VAL A 662 -10.66 11.45 27.76
C VAL A 662 -11.53 11.00 26.57
N ASP A 663 -12.78 10.65 26.87
CA ASP A 663 -13.79 10.24 25.88
C ASP A 663 -14.65 11.40 25.33
N SER A 664 -14.48 12.60 25.88
CA SER A 664 -15.24 13.81 25.53
C SER A 664 -14.42 15.08 25.84
N ALA A 665 -14.78 16.20 25.21
CA ALA A 665 -14.11 17.48 25.42
C ALA A 665 -14.28 18.03 26.86
N ASP A 666 -15.37 17.68 27.55
CA ASP A 666 -15.59 18.13 28.93
C ASP A 666 -14.62 17.50 29.93
N LYS A 667 -14.05 16.32 29.63
CA LYS A 667 -12.98 15.71 30.43
C LYS A 667 -11.68 16.51 30.46
N LEU A 668 -11.49 17.44 29.53
CA LEU A 668 -10.37 18.38 29.56
C LEU A 668 -10.54 19.47 30.62
N ARG A 669 -11.72 19.58 31.27
CA ARG A 669 -12.00 20.51 32.38
C ARG A 669 -11.77 19.88 33.76
N ASP A 670 -11.48 18.58 33.85
CA ASP A 670 -11.24 17.88 35.11
C ASP A 670 -10.00 18.49 35.80
N THR A 671 -10.18 19.01 37.02
CA THR A 671 -9.15 19.77 37.78
C THR A 671 -8.22 18.90 38.61
N GLU A 672 -8.30 17.58 38.46
CA GLU A 672 -7.46 16.60 39.15
C GLU A 672 -6.88 15.63 38.13
N LEU A 673 -5.64 15.18 38.35
CA LEU A 673 -5.04 14.12 37.56
C LEU A 673 -5.83 12.82 37.81
N PRO A 674 -6.39 12.16 36.78
CA PRO A 674 -7.16 10.93 36.96
C PRO A 674 -6.34 9.83 37.66
N PRO A 675 -6.97 8.93 38.44
CA PRO A 675 -6.25 7.84 39.10
C PRO A 675 -5.51 6.96 38.08
N ARG A 676 -4.42 6.32 38.48
CA ARG A 676 -3.54 5.54 37.58
C ARG A 676 -4.32 4.57 36.70
N GLU A 677 -5.33 3.92 37.27
CA GLU A 677 -6.18 2.93 36.60
C GLU A 677 -6.95 3.51 35.40
N ALA A 678 -7.18 4.83 35.35
CA ALA A 678 -7.75 5.54 34.21
C ALA A 678 -6.76 5.73 33.03
N PHE A 679 -5.46 5.49 33.24
CA PHE A 679 -4.44 5.43 32.18
C PHE A 679 -4.38 4.04 31.51
N TYR A 680 -5.40 3.19 31.68
CA TYR A 680 -5.52 1.94 30.95
C TYR A 680 -5.72 2.17 29.44
N SER A 681 -5.05 1.38 28.61
CA SER A 681 -5.32 1.28 27.19
C SER A 681 -5.52 -0.17 26.72
N SER A 682 -6.66 -0.40 26.08
CA SER A 682 -7.02 -1.61 25.35
C SER A 682 -6.16 -1.87 24.10
N LEU A 683 -5.37 -0.89 23.64
CA LEU A 683 -4.42 -1.07 22.54
C LEU A 683 -3.15 -1.80 22.99
N THR A 684 -2.71 -1.59 24.24
CA THR A 684 -1.55 -2.22 24.88
C THR A 684 -1.95 -3.33 25.88
N ASP A 685 -3.20 -3.39 26.31
CA ASP A 685 -3.68 -4.30 27.38
C ASP A 685 -3.00 -3.96 28.73
N GLU A 686 -2.73 -2.67 28.95
CA GLU A 686 -1.82 -2.11 29.98
C GLU A 686 -2.33 -0.79 30.55
N THR A 687 -2.04 -0.58 31.83
CA THR A 687 -2.14 0.71 32.54
C THR A 687 -0.75 1.35 32.60
N ALA A 688 -0.66 2.68 32.71
CA ALA A 688 0.61 3.37 32.96
C ALA A 688 1.38 2.74 34.14
N SER A 689 2.72 2.66 34.00
CA SER A 689 3.56 2.13 35.07
C SER A 689 3.55 3.06 36.30
N GLU A 690 3.98 2.53 37.43
CA GLU A 690 4.07 3.31 38.68
C GLU A 690 5.03 4.50 38.52
N SER A 691 6.20 4.31 37.91
CA SER A 691 7.16 5.38 37.61
C SER A 691 6.66 6.41 36.59
N ASP A 692 5.81 6.01 35.64
CA ASP A 692 5.21 6.95 34.68
C ASP A 692 4.06 7.76 35.30
N TYR A 693 3.26 7.14 36.16
CA TYR A 693 2.19 7.82 36.88
C TYR A 693 2.72 8.75 37.98
N GLU A 694 3.79 8.35 38.68
CA GLU A 694 4.57 9.26 39.52
C GLU A 694 5.11 10.44 38.71
N HIS A 695 5.66 10.19 37.52
CA HIS A 695 6.20 11.24 36.66
C HIS A 695 5.11 12.21 36.20
N ALA A 696 3.94 11.71 35.76
CA ALA A 696 2.77 12.53 35.47
C ALA A 696 2.31 13.36 36.69
N THR A 697 2.30 12.75 37.88
CA THR A 697 1.98 13.43 39.15
C THR A 697 3.00 14.51 39.50
N ARG A 698 4.31 14.26 39.27
CA ARG A 698 5.38 15.25 39.43
C ARG A 698 5.21 16.42 38.46
N VAL A 699 4.96 16.15 37.18
CA VAL A 699 4.70 17.18 36.16
C VAL A 699 3.49 18.03 36.54
N TRP A 700 2.33 17.42 36.83
CA TRP A 700 1.11 18.13 37.21
C TRP A 700 1.33 19.10 38.38
N ARG A 701 1.96 18.61 39.46
CA ARG A 701 2.24 19.41 40.66
C ARG A 701 3.31 20.49 40.42
N ARG A 702 4.42 20.15 39.75
CA ARG A 702 5.58 21.06 39.59
C ARG A 702 5.31 22.20 38.61
N PHE A 703 4.53 21.94 37.56
CA PHE A 703 4.08 22.97 36.61
C PHE A 703 2.77 23.68 37.01
N ARG A 704 2.16 23.29 38.15
CA ARG A 704 0.90 23.86 38.68
C ARG A 704 -0.26 23.81 37.68
N VAL A 705 -0.37 22.67 36.99
CA VAL A 705 -1.41 22.40 35.99
C VAL A 705 -2.80 22.48 36.64
N ARG A 706 -3.72 23.23 36.04
CA ARG A 706 -5.06 23.48 36.60
C ARG A 706 -6.12 22.49 36.12
N ASP A 707 -6.05 22.08 34.85
CA ASP A 707 -7.00 21.16 34.22
C ASP A 707 -6.31 20.18 33.26
N LEU A 708 -6.99 19.07 32.96
CA LEU A 708 -6.47 18.02 32.09
C LEU A 708 -6.23 18.50 30.64
N GLY A 709 -6.81 19.63 30.23
CA GLY A 709 -6.52 20.30 28.97
C GLY A 709 -5.21 21.10 28.98
N GLU A 710 -4.88 21.80 30.07
CA GLU A 710 -3.54 22.38 30.27
C GLU A 710 -2.47 21.26 30.32
N TYR A 711 -2.78 20.11 30.91
CA TYR A 711 -1.91 18.92 30.85
C TYR A 711 -1.72 18.44 29.40
N SER A 712 -2.81 18.36 28.62
CA SER A 712 -2.77 17.95 27.22
C SER A 712 -1.97 18.92 26.33
N ASP A 713 -2.08 20.23 26.56
CA ASP A 713 -1.33 21.23 25.77
C ASP A 713 0.17 21.18 26.09
N LEU A 714 0.55 20.88 27.35
CA LEU A 714 1.95 20.66 27.75
C LEU A 714 2.52 19.37 27.16
N TYR A 715 1.74 18.28 27.18
CA TYR A 715 2.10 17.00 26.55
C TYR A 715 2.31 17.17 25.03
N LEU A 716 1.36 17.82 24.35
CA LEU A 716 1.44 18.10 22.91
C LEU A 716 2.62 19.03 22.54
N LYS A 717 2.90 20.08 23.34
CA LYS A 717 4.11 20.91 23.14
C LYS A 717 5.38 20.06 23.28
N THR A 718 5.43 19.16 24.27
CA THR A 718 6.60 18.30 24.52
C THR A 718 6.85 17.37 23.33
N ASP A 719 5.82 16.65 22.85
CA ASP A 719 5.97 15.70 21.75
C ASP A 719 6.36 16.38 20.42
N VAL A 720 5.79 17.54 20.10
CA VAL A 720 6.15 18.32 18.90
C VAL A 720 7.61 18.81 18.95
N LEU A 721 8.09 19.26 20.11
CA LEU A 721 9.47 19.74 20.27
C LEU A 721 10.49 18.59 20.28
N LEU A 722 10.16 17.46 20.92
CA LEU A 722 10.97 16.25 20.85
C LEU A 722 11.05 15.73 19.40
N LEU A 723 9.94 15.71 18.66
CA LEU A 723 9.94 15.36 17.23
C LEU A 723 10.84 16.29 16.40
N ALA A 724 10.80 17.60 16.67
CA ALA A 724 11.66 18.58 16.00
C ALA A 724 13.15 18.35 16.32
N ASP A 725 13.52 18.18 17.59
CA ASP A 725 14.90 17.87 17.98
C ASP A 725 15.38 16.54 17.39
N ILE A 726 14.57 15.47 17.44
CA ILE A 726 14.89 14.17 16.83
C ILE A 726 15.18 14.32 15.33
N PHE A 727 14.33 15.03 14.58
CA PHE A 727 14.48 15.11 13.14
C PHE A 727 15.55 16.11 12.69
N GLU A 728 15.77 17.23 13.40
CA GLU A 728 16.91 18.12 13.09
C GLU A 728 18.26 17.47 13.42
N ASN A 729 18.39 16.74 14.54
CA ASN A 729 19.61 15.94 14.80
C ASN A 729 19.82 14.85 13.75
N PHE A 730 18.73 14.25 13.22
CA PHE A 730 18.79 13.34 12.09
C PHE A 730 19.23 14.03 10.78
N ARG A 731 18.78 15.27 10.51
CA ARG A 731 19.24 16.09 9.37
C ARG A 731 20.72 16.45 9.49
N ASP A 732 21.19 16.87 10.67
CA ASP A 732 22.61 17.15 10.97
C ASP A 732 23.46 15.89 10.69
N ALA A 733 23.11 14.74 11.28
CA ALA A 733 23.85 13.48 11.12
C ALA A 733 23.87 12.98 9.67
N CYS A 734 22.76 13.11 8.95
CA CYS A 734 22.65 12.79 7.52
C CYS A 734 23.51 13.71 6.65
N SER A 735 23.50 15.02 6.92
CA SER A 735 24.27 16.01 6.19
C SER A 735 25.78 15.81 6.41
N ALA A 736 26.21 15.53 7.63
CA ALA A 736 27.60 15.20 7.95
C ALA A 736 28.06 13.87 7.32
N SER A 737 27.23 12.82 7.34
CA SER A 737 27.62 11.49 6.87
C SER A 737 27.57 11.31 5.36
N TYR A 738 26.61 11.96 4.68
CA TYR A 738 26.34 11.72 3.25
C TYR A 738 26.21 13.00 2.40
N GLY A 739 26.29 14.19 3.00
CA GLY A 739 26.23 15.46 2.27
C GLY A 739 24.91 15.74 1.56
N LEU A 740 23.79 15.25 2.12
CA LEU A 740 22.43 15.41 1.60
C LEU A 740 21.45 15.63 2.75
N ASP A 741 20.52 16.57 2.61
CA ASP A 741 19.46 16.84 3.60
C ASP A 741 18.24 15.91 3.37
N PRO A 742 17.85 15.06 4.34
CA PRO A 742 16.73 14.14 4.20
C PRO A 742 15.36 14.84 4.06
N ALA A 743 15.22 16.12 4.44
CA ALA A 743 13.97 16.87 4.29
C ALA A 743 13.54 17.08 2.81
N HIS A 744 14.46 16.94 1.85
CA HIS A 744 14.11 16.92 0.41
C HIS A 744 13.33 15.68 -0.03
N TYR A 745 13.27 14.63 0.78
CA TYR A 745 12.78 13.31 0.40
C TYR A 745 11.41 13.01 1.04
N TYR A 746 10.83 11.86 0.68
CA TYR A 746 9.53 11.40 1.20
C TYR A 746 9.65 10.23 2.20
N THR A 747 10.76 9.49 2.14
CA THR A 747 11.03 8.28 2.93
C THR A 747 12.55 8.04 2.97
N LEU A 748 13.07 7.34 3.98
CA LEU A 748 14.50 7.02 4.06
C LEU A 748 15.00 6.23 2.83
N PRO A 749 14.31 5.20 2.29
CA PRO A 749 14.78 4.52 1.09
C PRO A 749 14.88 5.42 -0.16
N GLY A 750 14.16 6.54 -0.21
CA GLY A 750 14.40 7.57 -1.23
C GLY A 750 15.70 8.33 -1.02
N TYR A 751 16.02 8.64 0.24
CA TYR A 751 17.25 9.31 0.67
C TYR A 751 18.49 8.42 0.47
N THR A 752 18.45 7.18 0.98
CA THR A 752 19.53 6.20 0.90
C THR A 752 19.95 5.93 -0.55
N TRP A 753 19.00 5.86 -1.49
CA TRP A 753 19.29 5.60 -2.89
C TRP A 753 20.14 6.71 -3.53
N ASP A 754 19.77 7.96 -3.31
CA ASP A 754 20.55 9.12 -3.76
C ASP A 754 21.91 9.21 -3.04
N ALA A 755 21.96 8.92 -1.74
CA ALA A 755 23.21 8.88 -0.97
C ALA A 755 24.19 7.81 -1.47
N MET A 756 23.69 6.60 -1.77
CA MET A 756 24.46 5.51 -2.34
C MET A 756 24.97 5.86 -3.76
N LEU A 757 24.10 6.38 -4.63
CA LEU A 757 24.50 6.83 -5.98
C LEU A 757 25.54 7.96 -5.92
N ARG A 758 25.40 8.90 -4.97
CA ARG A 758 26.36 10.00 -4.77
C ARG A 758 27.72 9.48 -4.28
N TYR A 759 27.72 8.56 -3.31
CA TYR A 759 28.95 8.09 -2.66
C TYR A 759 29.74 7.10 -3.53
N THR A 760 29.06 6.17 -4.20
CA THR A 760 29.70 5.17 -5.07
C THR A 760 30.04 5.72 -6.46
N GLY A 761 29.37 6.79 -6.90
CA GLY A 761 29.48 7.31 -8.27
C GLY A 761 28.96 6.38 -9.36
N VAL A 762 28.31 5.26 -8.99
CA VAL A 762 27.91 4.20 -9.92
C VAL A 762 26.91 4.71 -10.97
N ARG A 763 27.04 4.19 -12.20
CA ARG A 763 26.13 4.46 -13.31
C ARG A 763 25.48 3.16 -13.76
N PHE A 764 24.18 3.03 -13.53
CA PHE A 764 23.42 1.86 -13.96
C PHE A 764 22.96 2.03 -15.40
N GLU A 765 23.15 1.00 -16.23
CA GLU A 765 22.40 0.84 -17.47
C GLU A 765 21.05 0.19 -17.13
N LEU A 766 19.95 0.89 -17.42
CA LEU A 766 18.61 0.37 -17.28
C LEU A 766 18.25 -0.47 -18.52
N LEU A 767 17.64 -1.63 -18.30
CA LEU A 767 17.29 -2.58 -19.36
C LEU A 767 16.37 -1.94 -20.42
N THR A 768 16.83 -1.95 -21.67
CA THR A 768 16.12 -1.40 -22.85
C THR A 768 15.34 -2.47 -23.63
N ASP A 769 15.50 -3.75 -23.27
CA ASP A 769 14.75 -4.90 -23.80
C ASP A 769 13.73 -5.41 -22.78
N ILE A 770 12.51 -5.72 -23.25
CA ILE A 770 11.41 -6.20 -22.42
C ILE A 770 11.61 -7.65 -21.99
N ASP A 771 12.27 -8.46 -22.82
CA ASP A 771 12.53 -9.86 -22.49
C ASP A 771 13.59 -9.97 -21.40
N MET A 772 14.61 -9.10 -21.40
CA MET A 772 15.56 -8.98 -20.28
C MET A 772 14.86 -8.60 -18.97
N VAL A 773 13.90 -7.67 -19.00
CA VAL A 773 13.11 -7.28 -17.81
C VAL A 773 12.33 -8.48 -17.28
N LEU A 774 11.54 -9.15 -18.12
CA LEU A 774 10.72 -10.30 -17.72
C LEU A 774 11.56 -11.48 -17.21
N PHE A 775 12.69 -11.74 -17.87
CA PHE A 775 13.67 -12.76 -17.47
C PHE A 775 14.24 -12.48 -16.07
N VAL A 776 14.72 -11.26 -15.82
CA VAL A 776 15.24 -10.87 -14.50
C VAL A 776 14.15 -10.94 -13.43
N GLU A 777 12.93 -10.46 -13.72
CA GLU A 777 11.81 -10.51 -12.77
C GLU A 777 11.37 -11.93 -12.42
N ARG A 778 11.46 -12.88 -13.35
CA ARG A 778 11.25 -14.32 -13.07
C ARG A 778 12.31 -14.92 -12.14
N GLY A 779 13.53 -14.35 -12.12
CA GLY A 779 14.58 -14.71 -11.17
C GLY A 779 14.35 -14.18 -9.75
N ILE A 780 13.46 -13.20 -9.55
CA ILE A 780 13.28 -12.53 -8.26
C ILE A 780 12.52 -13.40 -7.25
N ARG A 781 13.29 -14.02 -6.34
CA ARG A 781 12.82 -14.90 -5.27
C ARG A 781 13.44 -14.51 -3.93
N GLY A 782 12.59 -14.00 -3.03
CA GLY A 782 12.96 -13.55 -1.69
C GLY A 782 13.50 -14.65 -0.76
N GLY A 783 13.80 -14.29 0.49
CA GLY A 783 14.27 -15.22 1.51
C GLY A 783 13.35 -16.44 1.69
N LEU A 784 13.97 -17.62 1.78
CA LEU A 784 13.27 -18.87 2.09
C LEU A 784 12.76 -18.83 3.55
N SER A 785 11.61 -19.42 3.82
CA SER A 785 11.17 -19.66 5.19
C SER A 785 10.28 -20.89 5.26
N GLN A 786 10.61 -21.83 6.15
CA GLN A 786 9.94 -23.12 6.32
C GLN A 786 10.19 -23.70 7.71
N CYS A 787 9.35 -24.64 8.13
CA CYS A 787 9.56 -25.47 9.32
C CYS A 787 9.72 -26.93 8.89
N SER A 788 10.87 -27.55 9.17
CA SER A 788 11.24 -28.89 8.71
C SER A 788 11.07 -29.93 9.82
N LEU A 789 11.46 -29.60 11.06
CA LEU A 789 11.12 -30.36 12.28
C LEU A 789 10.27 -29.45 13.18
N ARG A 790 9.13 -29.95 13.66
CA ARG A 790 8.07 -29.17 14.32
C ARG A 790 8.10 -29.27 15.84
N TYR A 791 8.74 -30.30 16.39
CA TYR A 791 9.05 -30.41 17.81
C TYR A 791 10.51 -30.86 17.99
N ALA A 792 11.23 -30.23 18.91
CA ALA A 792 12.55 -30.67 19.31
C ALA A 792 12.84 -30.30 20.77
N ARG A 793 13.58 -31.17 21.48
CA ARG A 793 14.00 -30.96 22.87
C ARG A 793 15.49 -31.28 23.01
N ALA A 794 16.20 -30.45 23.77
CA ALA A 794 17.60 -30.65 24.09
C ALA A 794 17.77 -31.64 25.27
N ASN A 795 18.78 -32.49 25.17
CA ASN A 795 19.23 -33.42 26.20
C ASN A 795 20.75 -33.31 26.30
N ASN A 796 21.27 -32.45 27.18
CA ASN A 796 22.72 -32.31 27.36
C ASN A 796 23.04 -31.89 28.80
N ARG A 797 24.31 -31.98 29.18
CA ARG A 797 24.81 -31.70 30.54
C ARG A 797 24.47 -30.31 31.11
N HIS A 798 23.96 -29.38 30.30
CA HIS A 798 23.57 -28.03 30.73
C HIS A 798 22.04 -27.88 30.92
N VAL A 799 21.22 -28.90 30.66
CA VAL A 799 19.77 -28.86 30.96
C VAL A 799 19.46 -29.64 32.25
N PRO A 800 18.58 -29.14 33.14
CA PRO A 800 18.26 -29.84 34.41
C PRO A 800 17.61 -31.22 34.23
N THR A 801 16.98 -31.49 33.08
CA THR A 801 16.37 -32.78 32.76
C THR A 801 17.27 -33.64 31.86
N HIS A 802 18.57 -33.66 32.15
CA HIS A 802 19.54 -34.46 31.38
C HIS A 802 19.37 -35.95 31.68
N ASP A 803 19.14 -36.73 30.63
CA ASP A 803 19.04 -38.19 30.67
C ASP A 803 20.27 -38.79 29.97
N SER A 804 21.15 -39.41 30.76
CA SER A 804 22.38 -40.04 30.28
C SER A 804 22.16 -41.37 29.54
N SER A 805 20.93 -41.92 29.54
CA SER A 805 20.55 -43.07 28.71
C SER A 805 20.17 -42.66 27.27
N GLN A 806 19.88 -41.38 27.05
CA GLN A 806 19.52 -40.83 25.75
C GLN A 806 20.70 -40.11 25.08
N PRO A 807 20.74 -40.06 23.73
CA PRO A 807 21.82 -39.38 23.03
C PRO A 807 21.87 -37.88 23.34
N THR A 808 23.07 -37.33 23.47
CA THR A 808 23.27 -35.91 23.76
C THR A 808 22.80 -35.04 22.58
N THR A 809 21.85 -34.13 22.83
CA THR A 809 21.31 -33.18 21.84
C THR A 809 21.43 -31.73 22.27
N TYR A 810 21.86 -30.88 21.33
CA TYR A 810 21.90 -29.42 21.44
C TYR A 810 20.94 -28.79 20.44
N LEU A 811 20.24 -27.74 20.86
CA LEU A 811 19.43 -26.88 20.00
C LEU A 811 20.18 -25.55 19.80
N MET A 812 20.62 -25.29 18.56
CA MET A 812 21.45 -24.12 18.22
C MET A 812 20.68 -23.17 17.30
N TYR A 813 20.73 -21.86 17.57
CA TYR A 813 20.14 -20.82 16.71
C TYR A 813 21.27 -20.03 16.07
N TYR A 814 21.59 -20.32 14.81
CA TYR A 814 22.55 -19.53 14.04
C TYR A 814 21.83 -18.52 13.14
N ASP A 815 22.36 -17.29 13.08
CA ASP A 815 21.82 -16.19 12.28
C ASP A 815 22.97 -15.46 11.58
N VAL A 816 22.85 -15.19 10.28
CA VAL A 816 23.93 -14.54 9.51
C VAL A 816 23.97 -13.05 9.78
N ASN A 817 25.12 -12.56 10.25
CA ASN A 817 25.41 -11.14 10.37
C ASN A 817 25.22 -10.42 9.02
N ASN A 818 24.12 -9.67 8.90
CA ASN A 818 23.85 -8.79 7.75
C ASN A 818 23.98 -9.51 6.39
N LEU A 819 23.27 -10.64 6.22
CA LEU A 819 23.36 -11.50 5.02
C LEU A 819 23.28 -10.73 3.69
N TYR A 820 22.33 -9.81 3.55
CA TYR A 820 22.22 -8.99 2.34
C TYR A 820 23.36 -7.98 2.20
N GLY A 821 23.87 -7.41 3.29
CA GLY A 821 25.06 -6.54 3.25
C GLY A 821 26.35 -7.29 2.88
N TRP A 822 26.48 -8.57 3.24
CA TRP A 822 27.54 -9.42 2.70
C TRP A 822 27.38 -9.60 1.18
N ALA A 823 26.19 -10.00 0.72
CA ALA A 823 25.90 -10.16 -0.72
C ALA A 823 25.97 -8.83 -1.53
N MET A 824 25.90 -7.67 -0.85
CA MET A 824 26.14 -6.35 -1.44
C MET A 824 27.62 -6.00 -1.61
N SER A 825 28.50 -6.61 -0.81
CA SER A 825 29.95 -6.42 -0.92
C SER A 825 30.59 -7.30 -2.01
N GLU A 826 29.83 -8.20 -2.61
CA GLU A 826 30.24 -9.04 -3.74
C GLU A 826 30.15 -8.29 -5.08
N SER A 827 30.71 -8.86 -6.15
CA SER A 827 30.55 -8.30 -7.50
C SER A 827 29.09 -8.32 -7.94
N LEU A 828 28.55 -7.16 -8.32
CA LEU A 828 27.15 -6.98 -8.71
C LEU A 828 27.02 -6.35 -10.12
N PRO A 829 26.01 -6.77 -10.92
CA PRO A 829 25.73 -6.20 -12.24
C PRO A 829 25.49 -4.69 -12.21
N TYR A 830 25.96 -3.98 -13.25
CA TYR A 830 25.66 -2.55 -13.45
C TYR A 830 25.49 -2.10 -14.91
N ALA A 831 26.09 -2.77 -15.90
CA ALA A 831 26.03 -2.35 -17.31
C ALA A 831 26.31 -3.49 -18.31
N ASN A 832 26.27 -3.18 -19.62
CA ASN A 832 26.65 -4.03 -20.74
C ASN A 832 25.79 -5.31 -20.87
N PHE A 833 24.47 -5.16 -20.71
CA PHE A 833 23.53 -6.28 -20.77
C PHE A 833 23.37 -6.81 -22.19
N GLN A 834 23.72 -8.08 -22.41
CA GLN A 834 23.73 -8.73 -23.73
C GLN A 834 23.24 -10.18 -23.63
N TRP A 835 22.35 -10.59 -24.52
CA TRP A 835 22.08 -12.01 -24.74
C TRP A 835 23.27 -12.68 -25.43
N LEU A 836 23.58 -13.94 -25.08
CA LEU A 836 24.49 -14.77 -25.87
C LEU A 836 23.73 -15.45 -27.01
N ASP A 837 24.34 -15.51 -28.21
CA ASP A 837 23.74 -16.14 -29.39
C ASP A 837 23.78 -17.68 -29.33
N ASP A 838 24.80 -18.26 -28.68
CA ASP A 838 24.90 -19.69 -28.37
C ASP A 838 24.84 -19.89 -26.84
N PRO A 839 23.64 -20.11 -26.27
CA PRO A 839 23.48 -20.42 -24.86
C PRO A 839 23.68 -21.90 -24.53
N GLU A 840 23.58 -22.82 -25.51
CA GLU A 840 23.53 -24.26 -25.24
C GLU A 840 24.94 -24.83 -24.98
N ASN A 841 25.97 -24.26 -25.60
CA ASN A 841 27.37 -24.59 -25.34
C ASN A 841 28.02 -23.76 -24.19
N PHE A 842 27.24 -22.96 -23.45
CA PHE A 842 27.79 -22.09 -22.39
C PHE A 842 27.99 -22.81 -21.05
N ASP A 843 29.24 -23.13 -20.71
CA ASP A 843 29.59 -23.70 -19.40
C ASP A 843 29.80 -22.61 -18.32
N ALA A 844 28.79 -22.46 -17.47
CA ALA A 844 28.83 -21.56 -16.32
C ALA A 844 29.83 -21.95 -15.21
N THR A 845 30.36 -23.18 -15.20
CA THR A 845 31.31 -23.64 -14.17
C THR A 845 32.71 -23.06 -14.35
N THR A 846 33.08 -22.68 -15.57
CA THR A 846 34.38 -22.07 -15.89
C THR A 846 34.54 -20.62 -15.42
N VAL A 847 33.45 -19.93 -15.09
CA VAL A 847 33.44 -18.47 -14.81
C VAL A 847 33.95 -18.17 -13.40
N PRO A 848 35.08 -17.43 -13.23
CA PRO A 848 35.58 -17.03 -11.91
C PRO A 848 34.60 -16.12 -11.16
N THR A 849 34.51 -16.26 -9.84
CA THR A 849 33.57 -15.50 -8.99
C THR A 849 33.88 -14.01 -8.88
N ASP A 850 35.11 -13.63 -9.22
CA ASP A 850 35.73 -12.30 -9.19
C ASP A 850 35.82 -11.65 -10.58
N SER A 851 35.43 -12.36 -11.65
CA SER A 851 35.38 -11.86 -13.03
C SER A 851 34.61 -10.54 -13.16
N ASP A 852 35.12 -9.58 -13.96
CA ASP A 852 34.40 -8.37 -14.36
C ASP A 852 33.13 -8.65 -15.20
N VAL A 853 32.98 -9.88 -15.71
CA VAL A 853 31.82 -10.33 -16.49
C VAL A 853 31.04 -11.40 -15.72
N GLY A 854 29.73 -11.15 -15.56
CA GLY A 854 28.80 -12.06 -14.90
C GLY A 854 27.64 -12.48 -15.79
N TYR A 855 26.89 -13.49 -15.34
CA TYR A 855 25.83 -14.13 -16.11
C TYR A 855 24.60 -14.50 -15.26
N ILE A 856 23.41 -14.32 -15.83
CA ILE A 856 22.15 -14.91 -15.35
C ILE A 856 21.64 -15.84 -16.46
N LEU A 857 21.21 -17.05 -16.09
CA LEU A 857 20.83 -18.11 -17.01
C LEU A 857 19.39 -18.56 -16.77
N GLU A 858 18.64 -18.88 -17.83
CA GLU A 858 17.45 -19.74 -17.76
C GLU A 858 17.89 -21.18 -18.06
N VAL A 859 17.71 -22.08 -17.08
CA VAL A 859 18.13 -23.49 -17.16
C VAL A 859 16.98 -24.44 -16.87
N ASP A 860 17.10 -25.67 -17.37
CA ASP A 860 16.39 -26.83 -16.84
C ASP A 860 17.35 -27.65 -15.95
N LEU A 861 16.91 -28.01 -14.75
CA LEU A 861 17.68 -28.82 -13.80
C LEU A 861 16.87 -30.04 -13.35
N GLU A 862 17.47 -31.23 -13.44
CA GLU A 862 16.96 -32.44 -12.80
C GLU A 862 17.30 -32.41 -11.30
N TYR A 863 16.42 -32.99 -10.47
CA TYR A 863 16.64 -33.17 -9.02
C TYR A 863 16.75 -34.67 -8.67
N PRO A 864 17.96 -35.26 -8.73
CA PRO A 864 18.16 -36.70 -8.52
C PRO A 864 17.55 -37.21 -7.20
N ARG A 865 16.88 -38.37 -7.27
CA ARG A 865 16.10 -38.94 -6.16
C ARG A 865 16.95 -39.27 -4.93
N ASP A 866 18.21 -39.63 -5.15
CA ASP A 866 19.23 -39.87 -4.13
C ASP A 866 19.54 -38.63 -3.27
N LEU A 867 19.36 -37.42 -3.81
CA LEU A 867 19.54 -36.17 -3.05
C LEU A 867 18.32 -35.81 -2.19
N HIS A 868 17.19 -36.52 -2.30
CA HIS A 868 15.94 -36.10 -1.65
C HIS A 868 16.03 -36.09 -0.13
N ASP A 869 16.63 -37.11 0.47
CA ASP A 869 16.87 -37.15 1.92
C ASP A 869 17.95 -36.15 2.34
N ALA A 870 19.07 -36.10 1.61
CA ALA A 870 20.21 -35.22 1.90
C ALA A 870 19.83 -33.73 1.85
N HIS A 871 18.92 -33.34 0.95
CA HIS A 871 18.45 -31.97 0.78
C HIS A 871 17.08 -31.71 1.43
N ALA A 872 16.51 -32.67 2.17
CA ALA A 872 15.16 -32.57 2.74
C ALA A 872 14.98 -31.33 3.63
N ASP A 873 16.01 -30.94 4.37
CA ASP A 873 15.94 -29.88 5.37
C ASP A 873 16.12 -28.46 4.79
N LEU A 874 16.87 -28.31 3.68
CA LEU A 874 17.12 -27.02 3.01
C LEU A 874 17.15 -27.14 1.46
N PRO A 875 16.04 -27.52 0.80
CA PRO A 875 16.09 -27.84 -0.63
C PRO A 875 16.55 -26.67 -1.51
N LEU A 876 17.46 -26.97 -2.43
CA LEU A 876 18.01 -26.06 -3.43
C LEU A 876 16.95 -25.55 -4.42
N CYS A 877 17.26 -24.43 -5.08
CA CYS A 877 16.46 -23.80 -6.14
C CYS A 877 14.95 -23.61 -5.83
N PRO A 878 14.58 -22.86 -4.76
CA PRO A 878 13.16 -22.66 -4.40
C PRO A 878 12.36 -21.96 -5.50
N THR A 879 11.07 -22.28 -5.64
CA THR A 879 10.19 -21.80 -6.73
C THR A 879 8.93 -21.10 -6.19
N ARG A 880 8.24 -20.33 -7.05
CA ARG A 880 6.94 -19.70 -6.75
C ARG A 880 5.81 -20.52 -7.36
N ASP A 881 5.26 -21.45 -6.58
CA ASP A 881 4.24 -22.39 -7.05
C ASP A 881 3.03 -22.46 -6.11
N LYS A 882 1.93 -23.02 -6.61
CA LYS A 882 0.74 -23.35 -5.83
C LYS A 882 0.98 -24.67 -5.10
N PRO A 883 0.92 -24.74 -3.75
CA PRO A 883 0.98 -26.02 -3.06
C PRO A 883 -0.18 -26.95 -3.48
N PRO A 884 0.00 -28.28 -3.39
CA PRO A 884 -1.07 -29.25 -3.67
C PRO A 884 -2.39 -28.90 -2.94
N GLY A 885 -3.49 -28.90 -3.69
CA GLY A 885 -4.82 -28.54 -3.19
C GLY A 885 -5.03 -27.06 -2.83
N LYS A 886 -4.07 -26.15 -3.06
CA LYS A 886 -4.19 -24.71 -2.75
C LYS A 886 -4.29 -23.86 -4.02
N ARG A 887 -5.01 -22.74 -3.94
CA ARG A 887 -5.20 -21.79 -5.07
C ARG A 887 -4.19 -20.64 -5.13
N GLN A 888 -3.43 -20.41 -4.05
CA GLN A 888 -2.48 -19.29 -3.93
C GLN A 888 -1.05 -19.78 -4.11
N GLU A 889 -0.24 -19.01 -4.84
CA GLU A 889 1.18 -19.24 -5.02
C GLU A 889 1.98 -18.85 -3.77
N LYS A 890 3.03 -19.62 -3.47
CA LYS A 890 3.95 -19.40 -2.36
C LYS A 890 5.38 -19.68 -2.80
N LEU A 891 6.36 -19.09 -2.10
CA LEU A 891 7.75 -19.49 -2.25
C LEU A 891 7.96 -20.82 -1.50
N LEU A 892 8.23 -21.89 -2.26
CA LEU A 892 8.41 -23.26 -1.80
C LEU A 892 9.85 -23.71 -2.04
N ALA A 893 10.45 -24.42 -1.09
CA ALA A 893 11.61 -25.26 -1.35
C ALA A 893 11.07 -26.69 -1.56
N ASN A 894 11.23 -27.22 -2.77
CA ASN A 894 10.67 -28.50 -3.21
C ASN A 894 11.73 -29.31 -3.97
N LEU A 895 11.50 -30.62 -4.09
CA LEU A 895 12.41 -31.60 -4.67
C LEU A 895 11.99 -32.06 -6.08
N TYR A 896 11.08 -31.31 -6.74
CA TYR A 896 10.73 -31.53 -8.15
C TYR A 896 11.86 -31.03 -9.08
N ASP A 897 11.87 -31.52 -10.32
CA ASP A 897 12.71 -30.93 -11.38
C ASP A 897 12.35 -29.46 -11.62
N LYS A 898 13.34 -28.66 -12.04
CA LYS A 898 13.23 -27.21 -12.16
C LYS A 898 13.34 -26.81 -13.63
N SER A 899 12.20 -26.67 -14.33
CA SER A 899 12.20 -26.19 -15.72
C SER A 899 12.10 -24.67 -15.83
N ARG A 900 12.79 -24.08 -16.82
CA ARG A 900 12.89 -22.63 -17.08
C ARG A 900 13.26 -21.82 -15.82
N TYR A 901 14.14 -22.38 -15.00
CA TYR A 901 14.58 -21.77 -13.75
C TYR A 901 15.62 -20.69 -14.06
N VAL A 902 15.27 -19.41 -13.84
CA VAL A 902 16.23 -18.30 -13.98
C VAL A 902 17.12 -18.23 -12.75
N THR A 903 18.44 -18.18 -12.88
CA THR A 903 19.38 -18.12 -11.73
C THR A 903 20.68 -17.38 -12.06
N HIS A 904 21.37 -16.90 -11.03
CA HIS A 904 22.69 -16.26 -11.14
C HIS A 904 23.79 -17.32 -11.21
N TYR A 905 24.82 -17.13 -12.03
CA TYR A 905 25.84 -18.17 -12.31
C TYR A 905 26.47 -18.78 -11.04
N ARG A 906 26.80 -17.97 -10.02
CA ARG A 906 27.35 -18.45 -8.74
C ARG A 906 26.42 -19.39 -7.96
N ASN A 907 25.10 -19.20 -8.07
CA ASN A 907 24.12 -20.09 -7.43
C ASN A 907 23.97 -21.39 -8.23
N LEU A 908 24.00 -21.31 -9.57
CA LEU A 908 24.05 -22.49 -10.44
C LEU A 908 25.30 -23.35 -10.15
N GLN A 909 26.50 -22.74 -10.13
CA GLN A 909 27.77 -23.40 -9.81
C GLN A 909 27.69 -24.22 -8.52
N GLN A 910 27.10 -23.65 -7.45
CA GLN A 910 26.93 -24.37 -6.19
C GLN A 910 25.88 -25.48 -6.28
N CYS A 911 24.75 -25.28 -6.97
CA CYS A 911 23.74 -26.33 -7.17
C CYS A 911 24.32 -27.54 -7.94
N LEU A 912 25.18 -27.31 -8.94
CA LEU A 912 25.87 -28.39 -9.66
C LEU A 912 26.92 -29.08 -8.78
N ARG A 913 27.69 -28.33 -7.97
CA ARG A 913 28.62 -28.90 -6.96
C ARG A 913 27.89 -29.78 -5.95
N LEU A 914 26.65 -29.42 -5.60
CA LEU A 914 25.76 -30.18 -4.72
C LEU A 914 24.92 -31.24 -5.46
N GLY A 915 25.31 -31.64 -6.67
CA GLY A 915 24.79 -32.82 -7.36
C GLY A 915 23.51 -32.64 -8.19
N MET A 916 22.90 -31.45 -8.24
CA MET A 916 21.83 -31.20 -9.21
C MET A 916 22.37 -31.29 -10.63
N ARG A 917 21.62 -31.88 -11.57
CA ARG A 917 22.10 -32.10 -12.94
C ARG A 917 21.53 -31.03 -13.88
N LEU A 918 22.40 -30.35 -14.61
CA LEU A 918 22.02 -29.44 -15.68
C LEU A 918 21.61 -30.24 -16.91
N THR A 919 20.33 -30.17 -17.30
CA THR A 919 19.81 -30.88 -18.47
C THR A 919 19.69 -30.00 -19.71
N ARG A 920 19.52 -28.68 -19.53
CA ARG A 920 19.58 -27.70 -20.62
C ARG A 920 19.89 -26.29 -20.13
N VAL A 921 20.72 -25.56 -20.86
CA VAL A 921 20.77 -24.08 -20.82
C VAL A 921 19.90 -23.56 -21.96
N ARG A 922 18.99 -22.61 -21.68
CA ARG A 922 18.02 -22.09 -22.66
C ARG A 922 18.36 -20.69 -23.15
N HIS A 923 18.74 -19.81 -22.22
CA HIS A 923 19.07 -18.41 -22.49
C HIS A 923 20.12 -17.93 -21.47
N VAL A 924 21.09 -17.15 -21.92
CA VAL A 924 22.13 -16.57 -21.07
C VAL A 924 22.20 -15.06 -21.27
N LEU A 925 22.07 -14.30 -20.19
CA LEU A 925 22.22 -12.85 -20.12
C LEU A 925 23.56 -12.50 -19.49
N ARG A 926 24.50 -12.03 -20.31
CA ARG A 926 25.82 -11.50 -19.93
C ARG A 926 25.70 -10.04 -19.46
N PHE A 927 26.54 -9.63 -18.52
CA PHE A 927 26.68 -8.25 -18.05
C PHE A 927 28.07 -7.96 -17.48
N ALA A 928 28.41 -6.69 -17.34
CA ALA A 928 29.52 -6.22 -16.52
C ALA A 928 29.11 -6.14 -15.05
N GLN A 929 29.98 -6.63 -14.15
CA GLN A 929 29.80 -6.66 -12.70
C GLN A 929 31.06 -6.16 -11.99
N SER A 930 30.91 -5.56 -10.81
CA SER A 930 32.03 -5.18 -9.94
C SER A 930 31.53 -4.97 -8.50
N PRO A 931 32.39 -4.95 -7.46
CA PRO A 931 31.97 -4.76 -6.07
C PRO A 931 31.67 -3.28 -5.73
N TRP A 932 31.02 -2.54 -6.64
CA TRP A 932 30.80 -1.08 -6.56
C TRP A 932 30.02 -0.63 -5.31
N LEU A 933 29.24 -1.50 -4.67
CA LEU A 933 28.48 -1.20 -3.47
C LEU A 933 29.28 -1.44 -2.16
N ARG A 934 30.37 -2.23 -2.22
CA ARG A 934 31.20 -2.63 -1.07
C ARG A 934 31.62 -1.44 -0.20
N VAL A 935 32.17 -0.39 -0.82
CA VAL A 935 32.64 0.83 -0.14
C VAL A 935 31.53 1.54 0.66
N TYR A 936 30.28 1.45 0.23
CA TYR A 936 29.13 2.03 0.94
C TYR A 936 28.69 1.17 2.13
N ILE A 937 28.78 -0.16 2.01
CA ILE A 937 28.54 -1.09 3.11
C ILE A 937 29.64 -0.96 4.17
N GLU A 938 30.90 -0.82 3.74
CA GLU A 938 32.06 -0.56 4.60
C GLU A 938 31.94 0.78 5.33
N LEU A 939 31.59 1.87 4.63
CA LEU A 939 31.27 3.16 5.25
C LEU A 939 30.21 3.01 6.35
N ASN A 940 29.05 2.44 6.01
CA ASN A 940 27.94 2.29 6.96
C ASN A 940 28.29 1.35 8.11
N THR A 941 29.15 0.35 7.90
CA THR A 941 29.62 -0.57 8.95
C THR A 941 30.64 0.10 9.87
N ALA A 942 31.55 0.92 9.33
CA ALA A 942 32.48 1.74 10.12
C ALA A 942 31.72 2.79 10.96
N LEU A 943 30.77 3.51 10.35
CA LEU A 943 29.89 4.45 11.05
C LEU A 943 29.08 3.75 12.16
N ARG A 944 28.46 2.59 11.86
CA ARG A 944 27.74 1.75 12.85
C ARG A 944 28.63 1.16 13.97
N THR A 945 29.94 1.17 13.79
CA THR A 945 30.92 0.70 14.79
C THR A 945 31.43 1.86 15.65
N ARG A 946 31.60 3.05 15.08
CA ARG A 946 31.96 4.29 15.78
C ARG A 946 30.79 4.91 16.55
N ALA A 947 29.56 4.69 16.10
CA ALA A 947 28.32 5.21 16.69
C ALA A 947 28.22 4.92 18.20
N SER A 948 28.15 5.99 19.00
CA SER A 948 28.08 5.92 20.47
C SER A 948 26.67 5.61 20.97
N ASN A 949 25.67 6.29 20.42
CA ASN A 949 24.24 6.08 20.71
C ASN A 949 23.64 4.92 19.88
N GLU A 950 22.47 4.43 20.29
CA GLU A 950 21.76 3.37 19.57
C GLU A 950 21.04 3.89 18.30
N PHE A 951 20.58 5.14 18.30
CA PHE A 951 19.94 5.78 17.15
C PHE A 951 20.76 5.62 15.86
N GLU A 952 22.02 6.05 15.87
CA GLU A 952 22.96 5.93 14.75
C GLU A 952 23.20 4.46 14.36
N ARG A 953 23.37 3.56 15.34
CA ARG A 953 23.61 2.12 15.09
C ARG A 953 22.45 1.46 14.36
N ASN A 954 21.23 1.92 14.60
CA ASN A 954 20.01 1.45 13.94
C ASN A 954 19.78 2.17 12.59
N LEU A 955 20.08 3.47 12.49
CA LEU A 955 20.06 4.21 11.23
C LEU A 955 20.99 3.58 10.18
N TYR A 956 22.28 3.40 10.50
CA TYR A 956 23.24 2.84 9.54
C TYR A 956 22.93 1.38 9.15
N LYS A 957 22.27 0.60 10.03
CA LYS A 957 21.71 -0.72 9.67
C LYS A 957 20.56 -0.59 8.67
N LEU A 958 19.65 0.36 8.90
CA LEU A 958 18.49 0.59 8.06
C LEU A 958 18.88 1.14 6.67
N MET A 959 19.94 1.95 6.58
CA MET A 959 20.50 2.43 5.31
C MET A 959 20.90 1.27 4.38
N ASN A 960 21.68 0.29 4.84
CA ASN A 960 22.04 -0.87 4.01
C ASN A 960 20.78 -1.61 3.50
N ASN A 961 19.83 -1.91 4.40
CA ASN A 961 18.59 -2.59 4.05
C ASN A 961 17.69 -1.78 3.08
N ALA A 962 17.75 -0.45 3.13
CA ALA A 962 16.98 0.44 2.29
C ALA A 962 17.47 0.48 0.83
N VAL A 963 18.78 0.28 0.58
CA VAL A 963 19.31 0.10 -0.79
C VAL A 963 18.71 -1.14 -1.44
N PHE A 964 18.69 -2.27 -0.74
CA PHE A 964 18.07 -3.51 -1.23
C PHE A 964 16.60 -3.29 -1.63
N GLY A 965 15.82 -2.69 -0.72
CA GLY A 965 14.40 -2.39 -0.96
C GLY A 965 14.15 -1.51 -2.19
N LYS A 966 15.12 -0.68 -2.61
CA LYS A 966 15.01 0.15 -3.82
C LYS A 966 15.41 -0.54 -5.12
N THR A 967 16.36 -1.47 -5.10
CA THR A 967 16.59 -2.34 -6.27
C THR A 967 15.39 -3.23 -6.56
N MET A 968 14.57 -3.51 -5.54
CA MET A 968 13.41 -4.41 -5.56
C MET A 968 12.05 -3.70 -5.78
N GLU A 969 12.03 -2.42 -6.18
CA GLU A 969 10.80 -1.62 -6.29
C GLU A 969 9.92 -2.01 -7.50
N ASN A 970 8.87 -2.81 -7.29
CA ASN A 970 7.93 -3.23 -8.33
C ASN A 970 7.02 -2.07 -8.80
N VAL A 971 7.35 -1.48 -9.95
CA VAL A 971 6.61 -0.37 -10.57
C VAL A 971 5.19 -0.72 -11.04
N ARG A 972 4.77 -2.00 -11.00
CA ARG A 972 3.38 -2.43 -11.25
C ARG A 972 2.43 -2.16 -10.08
N ASP A 973 2.93 -2.25 -8.84
CA ASP A 973 2.09 -2.17 -7.64
C ASP A 973 1.67 -0.71 -7.29
N HIS A 974 2.22 0.28 -8.01
CA HIS A 974 1.88 1.70 -7.81
C HIS A 974 0.51 2.04 -8.39
N VAL A 975 -0.41 2.52 -7.55
CA VAL A 975 -1.79 2.91 -7.88
C VAL A 975 -1.85 4.35 -8.43
N ASP A 976 -2.82 4.68 -9.30
CA ASP A 976 -3.17 6.06 -9.67
C ASP A 976 -4.47 6.48 -8.97
N VAL A 977 -4.35 7.29 -7.91
CA VAL A 977 -5.47 7.86 -7.14
C VAL A 977 -5.43 9.38 -7.27
N ARG A 978 -6.60 10.01 -7.40
CA ARG A 978 -6.78 11.47 -7.40
C ARG A 978 -7.79 11.87 -6.34
N LEU A 979 -7.40 12.78 -5.43
CA LEU A 979 -8.36 13.54 -4.64
C LEU A 979 -8.90 14.69 -5.50
N VAL A 980 -10.20 14.93 -5.40
CA VAL A 980 -10.94 15.89 -6.22
C VAL A 980 -11.91 16.66 -5.34
N THR A 981 -11.92 17.98 -5.50
CA THR A 981 -12.69 18.91 -4.65
C THR A 981 -13.73 19.75 -5.40
N ARG A 982 -13.93 19.47 -6.69
CA ARG A 982 -14.90 20.15 -7.57
C ARG A 982 -15.52 19.17 -8.55
N TRP A 983 -16.81 19.35 -8.85
CA TRP A 983 -17.50 18.54 -9.85
C TRP A 983 -17.01 18.84 -11.27
N ASP A 984 -17.06 20.12 -11.67
CA ASP A 984 -16.88 20.58 -13.05
C ASP A 984 -15.41 20.77 -13.47
N GLY A 985 -15.20 20.85 -14.79
CA GLY A 985 -13.93 21.22 -15.42
C GLY A 985 -12.98 20.04 -15.71
N ARG A 986 -11.92 20.32 -16.50
CA ARG A 986 -11.00 19.30 -17.07
C ARG A 986 -10.32 18.36 -16.06
N TYR A 987 -10.27 18.74 -14.79
CA TYR A 987 -9.70 17.96 -13.68
C TYR A 987 -10.72 17.69 -12.55
N GLY A 988 -12.00 18.03 -12.76
CA GLY A 988 -13.09 17.79 -11.82
C GLY A 988 -13.58 16.34 -11.82
N ALA A 989 -14.51 16.04 -10.92
CA ALA A 989 -15.01 14.69 -10.68
C ALA A 989 -15.71 14.12 -11.92
N GLU A 990 -16.50 14.92 -12.64
CA GLU A 990 -17.17 14.50 -13.87
C GLU A 990 -16.15 14.03 -14.93
N ALA A 991 -15.16 14.88 -15.22
CA ALA A 991 -14.15 14.62 -16.24
C ALA A 991 -13.27 13.40 -15.91
N LEU A 992 -13.07 13.06 -14.64
CA LEU A 992 -12.31 11.88 -14.20
C LEU A 992 -13.16 10.61 -14.08
N ILE A 993 -14.43 10.69 -13.66
CA ILE A 993 -15.36 9.55 -13.64
C ILE A 993 -15.70 9.10 -15.08
N ALA A 994 -15.81 10.04 -16.01
CA ALA A 994 -16.10 9.75 -17.41
C ALA A 994 -14.93 9.07 -18.16
N LYS A 995 -13.71 9.03 -17.58
CA LYS A 995 -12.55 8.42 -18.24
C LYS A 995 -12.73 6.91 -18.43
N PRO A 996 -12.26 6.36 -19.57
CA PRO A 996 -12.45 4.95 -19.87
C PRO A 996 -11.75 4.05 -18.84
N ASN A 997 -10.64 4.52 -18.28
CA ASN A 997 -9.82 3.81 -17.29
C ASN A 997 -10.27 4.02 -15.84
N PHE A 998 -11.43 4.66 -15.59
CA PHE A 998 -12.02 4.77 -14.26
C PHE A 998 -12.22 3.38 -13.62
N HIS A 999 -11.55 3.12 -12.49
CA HIS A 999 -11.74 1.87 -11.76
C HIS A 999 -12.94 1.97 -10.82
N SER A 1000 -12.85 2.89 -9.86
CA SER A 1000 -13.83 3.10 -8.80
C SER A 1000 -13.68 4.49 -8.13
N ARG A 1001 -14.68 4.89 -7.32
CA ARG A 1001 -14.64 6.11 -6.48
C ARG A 1001 -14.75 5.76 -5.00
N SER A 1002 -14.42 6.70 -4.12
CA SER A 1002 -14.85 6.77 -2.72
C SER A 1002 -15.18 8.23 -2.43
N VAL A 1003 -16.32 8.50 -1.78
CA VAL A 1003 -16.66 9.82 -1.25
C VAL A 1003 -16.16 9.88 0.19
N PHE A 1004 -15.63 11.02 0.59
CA PHE A 1004 -15.22 11.28 1.97
C PHE A 1004 -16.07 12.40 2.59
N SER A 1005 -16.41 13.43 1.81
CA SER A 1005 -17.39 14.44 2.19
C SER A 1005 -18.10 15.05 0.98
N GLU A 1006 -19.07 15.93 1.25
CA GLU A 1006 -19.81 16.76 0.28
C GLU A 1006 -18.90 17.36 -0.82
N ASN A 1007 -17.68 17.76 -0.44
CA ASN A 1007 -16.70 18.43 -1.28
C ASN A 1007 -15.41 17.62 -1.50
N LEU A 1008 -15.32 16.35 -1.09
CA LEU A 1008 -14.11 15.54 -1.28
C LEU A 1008 -14.39 14.12 -1.77
N MET A 1009 -13.80 13.76 -2.92
CA MET A 1009 -13.87 12.43 -3.51
C MET A 1009 -12.49 11.92 -3.94
N ALA A 1010 -12.17 10.66 -3.59
CA ALA A 1010 -11.08 9.91 -4.21
C ALA A 1010 -11.58 9.18 -5.46
N ILE A 1011 -10.86 9.35 -6.57
CA ILE A 1011 -11.06 8.62 -7.82
C ILE A 1011 -9.83 7.75 -8.10
N GLU A 1012 -10.07 6.45 -8.29
CA GLU A 1012 -9.06 5.45 -8.59
C GLU A 1012 -9.08 5.13 -10.09
N LEU A 1013 -7.93 5.26 -10.75
CA LEU A 1013 -7.76 5.04 -12.18
C LEU A 1013 -6.88 3.82 -12.44
N ARG A 1014 -7.27 2.99 -13.42
CA ARG A 1014 -6.41 1.92 -13.94
C ARG A 1014 -5.23 2.55 -14.67
N ARG A 1015 -4.02 2.08 -14.36
CA ARG A 1015 -2.83 2.48 -15.11
C ARG A 1015 -2.82 1.81 -16.47
N LEU A 1016 -2.86 2.63 -17.52
CA LEU A 1016 -2.77 2.19 -18.91
C LEU A 1016 -1.31 1.92 -19.34
N GLU A 1017 -0.34 2.37 -18.53
CA GLU A 1017 1.08 2.44 -18.89
C GLU A 1017 2.01 2.39 -17.67
N ILE A 1018 3.11 1.64 -17.80
CA ILE A 1018 4.19 1.53 -16.81
C ILE A 1018 5.52 1.81 -17.50
N LYS A 1019 6.31 2.75 -16.93
CA LYS A 1019 7.73 2.90 -17.28
C LYS A 1019 8.58 2.08 -16.31
N PHE A 1020 9.47 1.24 -16.84
CA PHE A 1020 10.54 0.62 -16.05
C PHE A 1020 11.73 1.57 -15.99
N ASN A 1021 12.21 1.85 -14.78
CA ASN A 1021 13.33 2.74 -14.52
C ASN A 1021 14.10 2.35 -13.24
N LYS A 1022 14.21 1.04 -12.99
CA LYS A 1022 14.79 0.44 -11.79
C LYS A 1022 15.82 -0.63 -12.17
N PRO A 1023 17.01 -0.67 -11.55
CA PRO A 1023 18.02 -1.70 -11.81
C PRO A 1023 17.69 -2.99 -11.04
N ILE A 1024 16.58 -3.65 -11.43
CA ILE A 1024 16.03 -4.84 -10.78
C ILE A 1024 16.98 -6.05 -10.76
N TYR A 1025 17.94 -6.09 -11.70
CA TYR A 1025 18.99 -7.11 -11.77
C TYR A 1025 19.91 -7.11 -10.54
N VAL A 1026 20.08 -5.96 -9.87
CA VAL A 1026 20.88 -5.87 -8.64
C VAL A 1026 20.17 -6.60 -7.50
N GLY A 1027 18.86 -6.37 -7.34
CA GLY A 1027 18.05 -7.03 -6.31
C GLY A 1027 17.93 -8.54 -6.54
N MET A 1028 17.80 -8.96 -7.80
CA MET A 1028 17.86 -10.37 -8.20
C MET A 1028 19.21 -11.01 -7.84
N SER A 1029 20.33 -10.37 -8.18
CA SER A 1029 21.67 -10.91 -7.92
C SER A 1029 21.99 -10.97 -6.43
N ILE A 1030 21.66 -9.93 -5.66
CA ILE A 1030 21.77 -9.95 -4.19
C ILE A 1030 20.95 -11.12 -3.61
N LEU A 1031 19.74 -11.36 -4.11
CA LEU A 1031 18.89 -12.46 -3.65
C LEU A 1031 19.42 -13.85 -3.99
N GLU A 1032 20.11 -14.04 -5.11
CA GLU A 1032 20.71 -15.34 -5.45
C GLU A 1032 22.05 -15.55 -4.73
N ILE A 1033 22.92 -14.53 -4.69
CA ILE A 1033 24.19 -14.56 -3.96
C ILE A 1033 23.96 -14.77 -2.46
N SER A 1034 22.94 -14.13 -1.84
CA SER A 1034 22.63 -14.36 -0.43
C SER A 1034 22.24 -15.82 -0.11
N LYS A 1035 21.67 -16.58 -1.06
CA LYS A 1035 21.36 -17.99 -0.83
C LYS A 1035 22.62 -18.84 -0.72
N THR A 1036 23.66 -18.52 -1.51
CA THR A 1036 24.86 -19.37 -1.57
C THR A 1036 25.60 -19.44 -0.25
N ARG A 1037 25.56 -18.36 0.56
CA ARG A 1037 26.17 -18.32 1.90
C ARG A 1037 25.48 -19.22 2.93
N LEU A 1038 24.15 -19.37 2.83
CA LEU A 1038 23.39 -20.31 3.67
C LEU A 1038 23.61 -21.76 3.23
N TYR A 1039 23.63 -21.99 1.92
CA TYR A 1039 23.96 -23.30 1.36
C TYR A 1039 25.41 -23.71 1.69
N GLU A 1040 26.36 -22.76 1.69
CA GLU A 1040 27.75 -22.99 2.10
C GLU A 1040 27.83 -23.42 3.57
N PHE A 1041 27.24 -22.67 4.48
CA PHE A 1041 27.29 -23.02 5.90
C PHE A 1041 26.59 -24.36 6.19
N HIS A 1042 25.49 -24.68 5.50
CA HIS A 1042 24.80 -25.95 5.69
C HIS A 1042 25.54 -27.12 5.03
N TYR A 1043 25.72 -27.09 3.71
CA TYR A 1043 26.20 -28.24 2.94
C TYR A 1043 27.72 -28.36 2.86
N ASP A 1044 28.47 -27.25 2.83
CA ASP A 1044 29.94 -27.28 2.76
C ASP A 1044 30.60 -27.32 4.15
N TYR A 1045 29.85 -27.14 5.25
CA TYR A 1045 30.36 -27.17 6.65
C TYR A 1045 29.55 -28.04 7.61
N MET A 1046 28.28 -27.72 7.90
CA MET A 1046 27.51 -28.44 8.95
C MET A 1046 27.22 -29.90 8.59
N VAL A 1047 26.84 -30.21 7.35
CA VAL A 1047 26.55 -31.58 6.89
C VAL A 1047 27.80 -32.47 6.92
N PRO A 1048 28.97 -32.08 6.41
CA PRO A 1048 30.21 -32.85 6.57
C PRO A 1048 30.62 -33.08 8.05
N LEU A 1049 30.43 -32.08 8.91
CA LEU A 1049 30.87 -32.12 10.31
C LEU A 1049 30.03 -33.06 11.20
N TYR A 1050 28.73 -33.18 10.93
CA TYR A 1050 27.79 -33.94 11.77
C TYR A 1050 27.16 -35.14 11.07
N ARG A 1051 26.94 -35.07 9.74
CA ARG A 1051 26.18 -36.01 8.91
C ARG A 1051 24.70 -36.06 9.33
N ASP A 1052 24.11 -37.26 9.35
CA ASP A 1052 22.75 -37.60 9.80
C ASP A 1052 22.39 -37.08 11.21
N ARG A 1053 23.40 -36.73 12.01
CA ARG A 1053 23.26 -36.17 13.36
C ARG A 1053 22.89 -34.68 13.39
N CYS A 1054 22.70 -34.05 12.24
CA CYS A 1054 22.31 -32.65 12.10
C CYS A 1054 20.98 -32.54 11.35
N ARG A 1055 19.98 -31.91 11.97
CA ARG A 1055 18.70 -31.56 11.34
C ARG A 1055 18.44 -30.07 11.48
N ILE A 1056 17.95 -29.41 10.44
CA ILE A 1056 17.37 -28.05 10.56
C ILE A 1056 15.94 -28.20 11.05
N ALA A 1057 15.59 -27.53 12.15
CA ALA A 1057 14.21 -27.42 12.60
C ALA A 1057 13.46 -26.32 11.85
N TYR A 1058 14.09 -25.15 11.70
CA TYR A 1058 13.43 -23.96 11.16
C TYR A 1058 14.41 -23.03 10.45
N THR A 1059 13.92 -22.32 9.43
CA THR A 1059 14.63 -21.22 8.79
C THR A 1059 13.69 -20.08 8.39
N ASP A 1060 14.18 -18.85 8.47
CA ASP A 1060 13.55 -17.67 7.89
C ASP A 1060 14.58 -16.64 7.44
N THR A 1061 14.84 -16.60 6.13
CA THR A 1061 15.64 -15.62 5.40
C THR A 1061 17.15 -15.71 5.64
N ASP A 1062 17.60 -15.60 6.89
CA ASP A 1062 19.01 -15.44 7.29
C ASP A 1062 19.42 -16.29 8.51
N ASN A 1063 18.46 -17.02 9.10
CA ASN A 1063 18.67 -17.90 10.26
C ASN A 1063 18.43 -19.39 9.96
N LEU A 1064 19.10 -20.23 10.75
CA LEU A 1064 19.00 -21.69 10.77
C LEU A 1064 18.96 -22.15 12.23
N ILE A 1065 17.81 -22.68 12.67
CA ILE A 1065 17.68 -23.37 13.96
C ILE A 1065 17.97 -24.85 13.74
N TYR A 1066 18.95 -25.39 14.44
CA TYR A 1066 19.44 -26.76 14.31
C TYR A 1066 19.13 -27.62 15.54
N SER A 1067 18.89 -28.90 15.30
CA SER A 1067 18.99 -29.98 16.29
C SER A 1067 20.22 -30.83 15.96
N LEU A 1068 21.17 -30.89 16.90
CA LEU A 1068 22.48 -31.53 16.72
C LEU A 1068 22.66 -32.65 17.75
N LYS A 1069 22.97 -33.88 17.30
CA LYS A 1069 23.39 -34.99 18.18
C LYS A 1069 24.91 -34.97 18.32
N CYS A 1070 25.42 -34.40 19.42
CA CYS A 1070 26.85 -34.29 19.71
C CYS A 1070 27.14 -34.12 21.21
N GLU A 1071 28.35 -34.50 21.63
CA GLU A 1071 28.83 -34.35 23.02
C GLU A 1071 28.88 -32.89 23.49
N ASP A 1072 29.35 -31.99 22.62
CA ASP A 1072 29.37 -30.55 22.84
C ASP A 1072 29.32 -29.80 21.50
N ALA A 1073 28.48 -28.76 21.42
CA ALA A 1073 28.36 -27.88 20.26
C ALA A 1073 29.21 -26.60 20.38
N TYR A 1074 29.44 -26.12 21.59
CA TYR A 1074 30.16 -24.87 21.87
C TYR A 1074 31.67 -25.05 21.74
N GLU A 1075 32.26 -26.16 22.19
CA GLU A 1075 33.68 -26.46 21.96
C GLU A 1075 34.01 -26.61 20.46
N ARG A 1076 33.07 -27.13 19.66
CA ARG A 1076 33.19 -27.15 18.18
C ARG A 1076 33.14 -25.73 17.60
N MET A 1077 32.20 -24.90 18.06
CA MET A 1077 32.10 -23.50 17.63
C MET A 1077 33.33 -22.66 18.02
N LYS A 1078 33.95 -22.96 19.16
CA LYS A 1078 35.17 -22.35 19.70
C LYS A 1078 36.42 -22.73 18.92
N ARG A 1079 36.53 -23.99 18.48
CA ARG A 1079 37.56 -24.45 17.53
C ARG A 1079 37.46 -23.71 16.19
N ASP A 1080 36.27 -23.67 15.60
CA ASP A 1080 36.05 -23.09 14.27
C ASP A 1080 35.58 -21.62 14.32
N VAL A 1081 35.96 -20.88 15.37
CA VAL A 1081 35.46 -19.53 15.69
C VAL A 1081 35.69 -18.48 14.60
N HIS A 1082 36.62 -18.72 13.68
CA HIS A 1082 36.81 -17.90 12.47
C HIS A 1082 35.56 -17.83 11.56
N ARG A 1083 34.61 -18.76 11.71
CA ARG A 1083 33.32 -18.79 10.99
C ARG A 1083 32.19 -18.05 11.73
N PHE A 1084 32.44 -17.63 12.97
CA PHE A 1084 31.42 -17.13 13.88
C PHE A 1084 31.71 -15.70 14.39
N ASP A 1085 30.65 -14.94 14.67
CA ASP A 1085 30.73 -13.74 15.53
C ASP A 1085 30.30 -14.13 16.94
N THR A 1086 31.21 -13.94 17.88
CA THR A 1086 31.08 -14.27 19.30
C THR A 1086 31.28 -13.02 20.17
N SER A 1087 31.36 -11.83 19.58
CA SER A 1087 31.69 -10.59 20.29
C SER A 1087 30.66 -10.15 21.34
N ASP A 1088 29.39 -10.52 21.11
CA ASP A 1088 28.24 -10.25 21.99
C ASP A 1088 28.06 -11.33 23.08
N TYR A 1089 28.96 -12.33 23.17
CA TYR A 1089 29.07 -13.19 24.36
C TYR A 1089 29.55 -12.40 25.58
N ALA A 1090 29.14 -12.84 26.77
CA ALA A 1090 29.69 -12.34 28.03
C ALA A 1090 31.19 -12.69 28.17
N GLU A 1091 31.93 -11.87 28.91
CA GLU A 1091 33.37 -12.07 29.14
C GLU A 1091 33.64 -13.36 29.92
N ASN A 1092 32.99 -13.51 31.07
CA ASN A 1092 33.01 -14.72 31.89
C ASN A 1092 31.90 -15.70 31.48
N ASN A 1093 31.79 -16.03 30.19
CA ASN A 1093 30.78 -16.98 29.71
C ASN A 1093 31.14 -18.43 30.06
N ALA A 1094 30.11 -19.26 30.34
CA ALA A 1094 30.26 -20.63 30.83
C ALA A 1094 31.00 -21.61 29.90
N HIS A 1095 31.21 -21.23 28.63
CA HIS A 1095 31.87 -22.06 27.60
C HIS A 1095 33.33 -21.62 27.34
N GLY A 1096 33.81 -20.56 28.00
CA GLY A 1096 35.13 -19.98 27.73
C GLY A 1096 35.29 -19.52 26.28
N MET A 1097 34.21 -19.02 25.66
CA MET A 1097 34.18 -18.57 24.27
C MET A 1097 34.95 -17.24 24.13
N PRO A 1098 35.94 -17.13 23.23
CA PRO A 1098 36.63 -15.86 22.98
C PRO A 1098 35.71 -14.89 22.23
N ARG A 1099 35.80 -13.59 22.51
CA ARG A 1099 34.92 -12.54 21.96
C ARG A 1099 35.55 -11.89 20.72
N VAL A 1100 35.25 -12.41 19.53
CA VAL A 1100 35.88 -12.00 18.26
C VAL A 1100 34.87 -11.66 17.15
N ASN A 1101 35.37 -11.13 16.03
CA ASN A 1101 34.64 -10.94 14.76
C ASN A 1101 33.41 -10.01 14.80
N LYS A 1102 33.44 -9.01 15.68
CA LYS A 1102 32.34 -8.09 15.99
C LYS A 1102 31.66 -7.46 14.76
N LYS A 1103 30.42 -7.87 14.51
CA LYS A 1103 29.53 -7.40 13.43
C LYS A 1103 30.08 -7.61 12.00
N VAL A 1104 31.06 -8.51 11.82
CA VAL A 1104 31.62 -8.85 10.50
C VAL A 1104 30.52 -9.46 9.61
N PRO A 1105 30.22 -8.88 8.42
CA PRO A 1105 29.17 -9.40 7.56
C PRO A 1105 29.45 -10.81 7.04
N GLY A 1106 28.40 -11.65 6.97
CA GLY A 1106 28.48 -12.99 6.40
C GLY A 1106 29.01 -14.09 7.32
N LEU A 1107 29.34 -13.79 8.59
CA LEU A 1107 29.59 -14.80 9.62
C LEU A 1107 28.29 -15.18 10.34
N MET A 1108 28.27 -16.36 10.98
CA MET A 1108 27.16 -16.79 11.82
C MET A 1108 27.34 -16.30 13.26
N LYS A 1109 26.29 -15.75 13.88
CA LYS A 1109 26.24 -15.58 15.35
C LYS A 1109 25.28 -16.59 15.95
N ASP A 1110 25.56 -17.01 17.18
CA ASP A 1110 24.58 -17.71 18.03
C ASP A 1110 23.65 -16.67 18.65
N GLU A 1111 22.39 -16.64 18.22
CA GLU A 1111 21.37 -15.67 18.66
C GLU A 1111 21.08 -15.77 20.17
N ASN A 1112 21.44 -16.87 20.83
CA ASN A 1112 21.29 -17.03 22.27
C ASN A 1112 22.49 -16.51 23.08
N ASN A 1113 23.63 -16.16 22.48
CA ASN A 1113 24.87 -15.74 23.15
C ASN A 1113 25.29 -16.71 24.28
N GLY A 1114 25.32 -18.01 23.98
CA GLY A 1114 25.78 -19.07 24.89
C GLY A 1114 24.71 -19.63 25.83
N ALA A 1115 23.51 -19.05 25.87
CA ALA A 1115 22.40 -19.57 26.67
C ALA A 1115 21.71 -20.77 25.99
N ILE A 1116 21.40 -21.80 26.77
CA ILE A 1116 20.97 -23.11 26.26
C ILE A 1116 19.50 -23.07 25.85
N MET A 1117 19.21 -23.28 24.56
CA MET A 1117 17.84 -23.55 24.11
C MET A 1117 17.43 -24.96 24.54
N THR A 1118 16.33 -25.08 25.28
CA THR A 1118 15.90 -26.35 25.90
C THR A 1118 14.80 -27.06 25.10
N GLU A 1119 13.92 -26.31 24.44
CA GLU A 1119 12.76 -26.85 23.73
C GLU A 1119 12.32 -25.91 22.59
N PHE A 1120 11.90 -26.47 21.46
CA PHE A 1120 11.44 -25.77 20.26
C PHE A 1120 10.12 -26.36 19.75
N VAL A 1121 9.17 -25.49 19.37
CA VAL A 1121 7.91 -25.86 18.69
C VAL A 1121 7.70 -24.97 17.47
N GLY A 1122 7.60 -25.58 16.28
CA GLY A 1122 7.37 -24.89 15.01
C GLY A 1122 6.12 -25.38 14.32
N LEU A 1123 5.06 -24.55 14.29
CA LEU A 1123 3.80 -24.94 13.66
C LEU A 1123 3.87 -24.80 12.14
N ARG A 1124 4.46 -23.71 11.64
CA ARG A 1124 4.70 -23.43 10.22
C ARG A 1124 5.65 -22.26 10.00
N ALA A 1125 5.98 -21.95 8.75
CA ALA A 1125 6.71 -20.73 8.39
C ALA A 1125 6.16 -19.46 9.07
N LYS A 1126 7.01 -18.76 9.82
CA LYS A 1126 6.71 -17.54 10.62
C LYS A 1126 5.66 -17.74 11.74
N MET A 1127 5.60 -18.96 12.29
CA MET A 1127 4.78 -19.34 13.45
C MET A 1127 5.50 -20.41 14.30
N TYR A 1128 6.30 -19.99 15.28
CA TYR A 1128 7.10 -20.87 16.13
C TYR A 1128 7.38 -20.27 17.52
N THR A 1129 7.83 -21.09 18.47
CA THR A 1129 8.26 -20.68 19.81
C THR A 1129 9.44 -21.53 20.31
N TYR A 1130 10.26 -20.99 21.21
CA TYR A 1130 11.32 -21.75 21.87
C TYR A 1130 11.60 -21.27 23.30
N LYS A 1131 12.13 -22.18 24.12
CA LYS A 1131 12.58 -21.95 25.51
C LYS A 1131 14.09 -21.83 25.57
N VAL A 1132 14.59 -20.93 26.41
CA VAL A 1132 16.03 -20.79 26.72
C VAL A 1132 16.20 -20.77 28.23
N LEU A 1133 17.18 -21.51 28.75
CA LEU A 1133 17.44 -21.60 30.18
C LEU A 1133 17.75 -20.20 30.76
N GLY A 1134 16.99 -19.77 31.77
CA GLY A 1134 17.13 -18.45 32.40
C GLY A 1134 16.58 -17.27 31.58
N ARG A 1135 15.70 -17.50 30.59
CA ARG A 1135 15.02 -16.44 29.82
C ARG A 1135 13.56 -16.81 29.51
N ASP A 1136 12.74 -15.81 29.20
CA ASP A 1136 11.34 -16.00 28.82
C ASP A 1136 11.15 -16.73 27.48
N ASP A 1137 10.02 -17.44 27.36
CA ASP A 1137 9.52 -18.09 26.14
C ASP A 1137 9.52 -17.12 24.93
N THR A 1138 10.42 -17.33 23.96
CA THR A 1138 10.46 -16.51 22.74
C THR A 1138 9.40 -16.98 21.74
N LYS A 1139 8.33 -16.20 21.62
CA LYS A 1139 7.13 -16.50 20.83
C LYS A 1139 7.08 -15.67 19.54
N ARG A 1140 6.94 -16.30 18.37
CA ARG A 1140 6.95 -15.65 17.05
C ARG A 1140 5.70 -16.00 16.24
N ILE A 1141 4.75 -15.06 16.15
CA ILE A 1141 3.50 -15.22 15.37
C ILE A 1141 3.34 -14.05 14.38
N LYS A 1142 3.29 -14.34 13.07
CA LYS A 1142 3.04 -13.30 12.06
C LYS A 1142 1.60 -12.78 12.11
N GLY A 1143 1.43 -11.55 12.63
CA GLY A 1143 0.22 -10.75 12.45
C GLY A 1143 -0.70 -10.60 13.67
N VAL A 1144 -0.32 -11.20 14.80
CA VAL A 1144 -0.88 -10.90 16.14
C VAL A 1144 -0.02 -9.80 16.79
N LYS A 1145 -0.62 -8.87 17.55
CA LYS A 1145 0.14 -7.82 18.26
C LYS A 1145 1.06 -8.39 19.34
N ARG A 1146 2.21 -7.72 19.59
CA ARG A 1146 3.25 -8.16 20.55
C ARG A 1146 2.72 -8.39 21.97
N ASN A 1147 1.95 -7.45 22.51
CA ASN A 1147 1.33 -7.54 23.84
C ASN A 1147 0.42 -8.78 23.97
N VAL A 1148 -0.40 -9.05 22.96
CA VAL A 1148 -1.28 -10.24 22.93
C VAL A 1148 -0.47 -11.54 22.87
N VAL A 1149 0.64 -11.56 22.13
CA VAL A 1149 1.58 -12.71 22.11
C VAL A 1149 2.32 -12.88 23.44
N ALA A 1150 2.62 -11.79 24.15
CA ALA A 1150 3.31 -11.85 25.44
C ALA A 1150 2.39 -12.35 26.57
N LYS A 1151 1.14 -11.88 26.62
CA LYS A 1151 0.22 -12.07 27.75
C LYS A 1151 -0.78 -13.22 27.61
N ARG A 1152 -1.21 -13.52 26.38
CA ARG A 1152 -2.38 -14.38 26.13
C ARG A 1152 -2.06 -15.65 25.32
N ILE A 1153 -0.77 -15.93 25.13
CA ILE A 1153 -0.28 -17.11 24.41
C ILE A 1153 0.98 -17.59 25.13
N THR A 1154 0.93 -18.82 25.64
CA THR A 1154 2.03 -19.51 26.33
C THR A 1154 2.84 -20.34 25.33
N PHE A 1155 3.95 -20.95 25.77
CA PHE A 1155 4.56 -22.04 24.99
C PHE A 1155 3.64 -23.26 24.87
N GLN A 1156 2.88 -23.59 25.91
CA GLN A 1156 1.98 -24.76 25.95
C GLN A 1156 0.88 -24.69 24.89
N ASP A 1157 0.38 -23.49 24.56
CA ASP A 1157 -0.58 -23.29 23.47
C ASP A 1157 -0.05 -23.77 22.11
N TYR A 1158 1.26 -23.68 21.86
CA TYR A 1158 1.87 -24.22 20.63
C TYR A 1158 1.99 -25.76 20.70
N VAL A 1159 2.29 -26.32 21.87
CA VAL A 1159 2.35 -27.79 22.09
C VAL A 1159 0.96 -28.41 21.90
N GLU A 1160 -0.09 -27.82 22.47
CA GLU A 1160 -1.47 -28.24 22.24
C GLU A 1160 -1.90 -28.04 20.78
N CYS A 1161 -1.54 -26.91 20.16
CA CYS A 1161 -1.84 -26.69 18.75
C CYS A 1161 -1.20 -27.79 17.87
N LEU A 1162 0.07 -28.14 18.14
CA LEU A 1162 0.80 -29.17 17.40
C LEU A 1162 0.21 -30.57 17.61
N ARG A 1163 0.07 -31.01 18.88
CA ARG A 1163 -0.28 -32.39 19.23
C ARG A 1163 -1.77 -32.70 19.15
N ASN A 1164 -2.63 -31.73 19.49
CA ASN A 1164 -4.08 -31.90 19.51
C ASN A 1164 -4.77 -31.29 18.27
N ALA A 1165 -3.99 -30.85 17.27
CA ALA A 1165 -4.46 -30.18 16.05
C ALA A 1165 -5.43 -28.99 16.30
N ARG A 1166 -5.28 -28.30 17.43
CA ARG A 1166 -6.23 -27.29 17.91
C ARG A 1166 -5.89 -25.89 17.39
N GLU A 1167 -6.82 -25.21 16.73
CA GLU A 1167 -6.67 -23.80 16.37
C GLU A 1167 -6.93 -22.87 17.56
N LEU A 1168 -6.05 -21.89 17.79
CA LEU A 1168 -6.23 -20.85 18.82
C LEU A 1168 -6.66 -19.54 18.16
N LYS A 1169 -7.84 -19.01 18.52
CA LYS A 1169 -8.28 -17.66 18.17
C LYS A 1169 -8.14 -16.71 19.36
N THR A 1170 -7.45 -15.58 19.18
CA THR A 1170 -7.31 -14.52 20.19
C THR A 1170 -8.04 -13.23 19.77
N ARG A 1171 -8.26 -12.30 20.69
CA ARG A 1171 -8.86 -10.98 20.42
C ARG A 1171 -7.83 -9.88 20.63
N GLN A 1172 -7.72 -8.96 19.67
CA GLN A 1172 -6.81 -7.81 19.70
C GLN A 1172 -7.53 -6.52 19.26
N SER A 1173 -7.15 -5.38 19.84
CA SER A 1173 -7.65 -4.07 19.40
C SER A 1173 -6.62 -3.33 18.54
N CYS A 1174 -7.09 -2.63 17.51
CA CYS A 1174 -6.26 -1.81 16.62
C CYS A 1174 -7.02 -0.58 16.11
N ILE A 1175 -6.33 0.55 16.00
CA ILE A 1175 -6.81 1.73 15.27
C ILE A 1175 -6.92 1.37 13.78
N ARG A 1176 -8.00 1.82 13.13
CA ARG A 1176 -8.20 1.79 11.68
C ARG A 1176 -8.94 3.04 11.22
N SER A 1177 -8.60 3.51 10.03
CA SER A 1177 -9.49 4.42 9.30
C SER A 1177 -10.42 3.64 8.37
N THR A 1178 -11.59 4.21 8.13
CA THR A 1178 -12.52 3.86 7.04
C THR A 1178 -13.13 5.17 6.55
N LEU A 1179 -12.97 5.51 5.26
CA LEU A 1179 -13.47 6.78 4.68
C LEU A 1179 -12.93 8.05 5.39
N HIS A 1180 -11.68 7.99 5.86
CA HIS A 1180 -11.04 9.02 6.70
C HIS A 1180 -11.60 9.20 8.13
N GLU A 1181 -12.70 8.55 8.53
CA GLU A 1181 -13.03 8.42 9.96
C GLU A 1181 -12.07 7.44 10.64
N VAL A 1182 -11.50 7.81 11.79
CA VAL A 1182 -10.55 6.98 12.54
C VAL A 1182 -11.22 6.38 13.78
N ASN A 1183 -11.15 5.05 13.92
CA ASN A 1183 -11.82 4.29 14.96
C ASN A 1183 -10.89 3.25 15.57
N THR A 1184 -11.01 3.00 16.88
CA THR A 1184 -10.40 1.82 17.51
C THR A 1184 -11.37 0.62 17.43
N VAL A 1185 -10.83 -0.48 16.92
CA VAL A 1185 -11.58 -1.66 16.46
C VAL A 1185 -11.05 -2.92 17.12
N SER A 1186 -11.92 -3.68 17.76
CA SER A 1186 -11.62 -5.02 18.29
C SER A 1186 -11.82 -6.07 17.20
N GLU A 1187 -10.80 -6.88 16.91
CA GLU A 1187 -10.91 -8.04 16.01
C GLU A 1187 -10.51 -9.36 16.71
N GLN A 1188 -11.26 -10.42 16.41
CA GLN A 1188 -10.87 -11.80 16.69
C GLN A 1188 -10.00 -12.32 15.54
N LYS A 1189 -8.94 -13.06 15.86
CA LYS A 1189 -7.90 -13.47 14.91
C LYS A 1189 -7.38 -14.85 15.21
N LEU A 1190 -7.20 -15.67 14.17
CA LEU A 1190 -6.49 -16.94 14.25
C LEU A 1190 -5.02 -16.66 14.59
N ALA A 1191 -4.58 -17.10 15.76
CA ALA A 1191 -3.25 -16.91 16.30
C ALA A 1191 -2.34 -18.11 16.03
N LEU A 1192 -2.81 -19.33 16.36
CA LEU A 1192 -2.09 -20.58 16.12
C LEU A 1192 -2.96 -21.52 15.27
N SER A 1193 -2.33 -22.25 14.36
CA SER A 1193 -2.98 -23.18 13.43
C SER A 1193 -2.01 -24.32 13.10
N PRO A 1194 -2.44 -25.60 13.18
CA PRO A 1194 -1.56 -26.76 12.99
C PRO A 1194 -1.20 -27.02 11.53
N HIS A 1195 -1.75 -26.25 10.59
CA HIS A 1195 -1.60 -26.49 9.16
C HIS A 1195 -0.45 -25.65 8.57
N ASP A 1196 0.67 -26.30 8.24
CA ASP A 1196 1.57 -25.82 7.20
C ASP A 1196 1.03 -26.26 5.82
N ASP A 1197 1.33 -25.47 4.79
CA ASP A 1197 1.04 -25.76 3.39
C ASP A 1197 2.26 -25.53 2.48
N LYS A 1198 3.42 -25.14 3.04
CA LYS A 1198 4.69 -25.09 2.31
C LYS A 1198 5.39 -26.44 2.17
N ARG A 1199 5.12 -27.36 3.09
CA ARG A 1199 5.71 -28.70 3.19
C ARG A 1199 4.61 -29.70 3.55
N TYR A 1200 4.83 -30.96 3.23
CA TYR A 1200 3.94 -32.06 3.60
C TYR A 1200 4.18 -32.43 5.06
N VAL A 1201 3.17 -32.30 5.92
CA VAL A 1201 3.23 -32.76 7.32
C VAL A 1201 3.05 -34.28 7.33
N THR A 1202 3.97 -35.00 7.98
CA THR A 1202 3.92 -36.47 8.06
C THR A 1202 2.89 -36.96 9.09
N SER A 1203 2.57 -38.26 9.06
CA SER A 1203 1.55 -38.87 9.94
C SER A 1203 1.83 -38.75 11.44
N ASN A 1204 3.09 -38.59 11.86
CA ASN A 1204 3.46 -38.31 13.25
C ASN A 1204 3.15 -36.87 13.72
N GLY A 1205 2.78 -35.97 12.80
CA GLY A 1205 2.51 -34.56 13.09
C GLY A 1205 3.73 -33.70 13.43
N GLU A 1206 4.86 -34.29 13.87
CA GLU A 1206 6.06 -33.58 14.35
C GLU A 1206 7.16 -33.39 13.26
N GLU A 1207 7.13 -34.09 12.12
CA GLU A 1207 8.05 -33.88 10.99
C GLU A 1207 7.36 -33.35 9.72
N THR A 1208 8.13 -32.73 8.81
CA THR A 1208 7.64 -32.35 7.48
C THR A 1208 8.64 -32.66 6.35
N LEU A 1209 8.12 -33.07 5.20
CA LEU A 1209 8.89 -33.33 3.96
C LEU A 1209 8.68 -32.21 2.93
N PRO A 1210 9.67 -31.88 2.09
CA PRO A 1210 9.46 -31.01 0.93
C PRO A 1210 8.50 -31.67 -0.06
N TRP A 1211 7.63 -30.88 -0.69
CA TRP A 1211 6.87 -31.37 -1.84
C TRP A 1211 7.82 -31.94 -2.91
N GLY A 1212 7.48 -33.09 -3.48
CA GLY A 1212 8.33 -33.86 -4.40
C GLY A 1212 9.24 -34.91 -3.75
N HIS A 1213 9.37 -34.97 -2.42
CA HIS A 1213 10.11 -36.06 -1.77
C HIS A 1213 9.47 -37.41 -2.05
N TYR A 1214 10.26 -38.42 -2.45
CA TYR A 1214 9.77 -39.75 -2.82
C TYR A 1214 9.03 -40.55 -1.71
N LYS A 1215 8.94 -40.01 -0.48
CA LYS A 1215 8.25 -40.60 0.67
C LYS A 1215 6.84 -40.04 0.86
N ILE A 1216 6.45 -39.03 0.08
CA ILE A 1216 5.09 -38.48 0.08
C ILE A 1216 4.22 -39.38 -0.80
N PRO A 1217 3.05 -39.86 -0.32
CA PRO A 1217 2.08 -40.57 -1.15
C PRO A 1217 1.58 -39.70 -2.31
N LEU A 1218 1.38 -40.31 -3.47
CA LEU A 1218 0.82 -39.67 -4.68
C LEU A 1218 -0.68 -39.40 -4.54
#